data_AF-A0A9D8MPA0-F1
#
_entry.id   AF-A0A9D8MPA0-F1
#
_cell.length_a   1.000
_cell.length_b   1.000
_cell.length_c   1.000
_cell.angle_alpha   90.00
_cell.angle_beta   90.00
_cell.angle_gamma   90.00
#
_symmetry.space_group_name_H-M   'P 1'
#
loop_
_entity.id
_entity.type
_entity.pdbx_description
1 polymer ?
#
loop_
_entity_poly.entity_id
_entity_poly.type
_entity_poly.pdbx_seq_one_letter_code
_entity_poly.pdbx_strand_id
1 'polypeptide(L)'
;MTTRFRAILLPGLAAWIALSSALCGMELFKDGQWQVKGIAVRPDATESEKFAAKELQSHAAKVTGTEPLPIVKDDGKLPEGKYIYLGNTPGAKKAVTLPEKMEKNYGEIHVKDGNICILGKDQKGKWQWSISQGTLFAVYEFLEQSFGVRWLWPDLDGTGTFYPKRAEILVPEGTRVIRPLRTASRWRACTTGGWENPKNKAVYFEAENLYMKRHRFSAENFLAYGHAFTKWYEEYGKSHPEFFNLLPDGTRRPNYVGHPKGNGHYVSHCATSPELAKEIVKRWAADPRHTHDININENDTCGLCTCEVCLAADESDMPAAERRAQAAERFEKGDTAWYKPLGQVSGRYARFFLNVQEEASKIDPEAKVFGLIYANYTEPPKKIKLNDHIILRYCPAIMYPWKEESVDRFRHEWKGWSETGAKLMFRPNFTLDGQAFPVQYHREFFESFRFAETNGMIASDMDSCTGCWATQGLVNYIIAQLNHDSTSSLETLENEFYQAFGPAKEAVREYFEYLTKVTMKSGFKDPFKENSVEGGMLFVDLFLVADTLFTDEVMKKCEDILAKARATEGLSEVEARRVEMLQAGLKHARLLIAAQRAFRKYKEDGEIMPFVRAVETLDNYRASIESFGWLNMGWLQYLESRHWPQRDILRLYGMNAKKLENWMIRFDPEEKGLAENWQAADADWQGAESIGTDSHWEKQPAGQRWKEKHGSDFKGVGWYRVMFDAENPAEPRDLVFGSVDGSAVFYLNGEKIWERPFPYKGDTNSWRYSFKIPVPEKLLKEKGNVLTVRVEKRVGLCGIWRPVFLAPRKKAAGK
;
A
#
# COMPACT_ATOMS: atom_id res chain seq x y z
N MET A 1 56.43 -42.56 13.09
CA MET A 1 55.39 -42.33 14.10
C MET A 1 55.25 -40.84 14.30
N THR A 2 54.15 -40.29 13.81
CA THR A 2 53.85 -38.88 13.67
C THR A 2 52.99 -38.41 14.84
N THR A 3 53.43 -37.35 15.52
CA THR A 3 52.64 -36.66 16.55
C THR A 3 52.36 -35.23 16.07
N ARG A 4 51.06 -34.92 15.94
CA ARG A 4 50.50 -33.65 15.47
C ARG A 4 50.55 -32.59 16.57
N PHE A 5 50.97 -31.37 16.24
CA PHE A 5 50.64 -30.16 17.00
C PHE A 5 49.64 -29.31 16.20
N ARG A 6 48.57 -28.90 16.88
CA ARG A 6 47.48 -28.04 16.37
C ARG A 6 47.94 -26.58 16.34
N ALA A 7 47.75 -25.92 15.20
CA ALA A 7 47.87 -24.47 15.05
C ALA A 7 46.54 -23.79 15.44
N ILE A 8 46.65 -22.74 16.27
CA ILE A 8 45.59 -21.77 16.55
C ILE A 8 45.87 -20.55 15.66
N LEU A 9 44.97 -20.29 14.71
CA LEU A 9 44.99 -19.10 13.84
C LEU A 9 44.05 -18.04 14.43
N LEU A 10 44.61 -16.93 14.91
CA LEU A 10 43.91 -15.66 15.12
C LEU A 10 43.81 -14.92 13.76
N PRO A 11 42.66 -14.37 13.36
CA PRO A 11 42.55 -13.60 12.13
C PRO A 11 43.09 -12.18 12.34
N GLY A 12 43.92 -11.74 11.39
CA GLY A 12 44.71 -10.52 11.44
C GLY A 12 43.93 -9.22 11.22
N LEU A 13 44.46 -8.18 11.84
CA LEU A 13 44.30 -6.78 11.42
C LEU A 13 44.86 -6.64 9.99
N ALA A 14 43.99 -6.40 9.01
CA ALA A 14 44.41 -5.78 7.75
C ALA A 14 44.48 -4.27 7.95
N ALA A 15 45.66 -3.78 8.31
CA ALA A 15 45.98 -2.36 8.30
C ALA A 15 45.97 -1.86 6.85
N TRP A 16 45.01 -0.99 6.53
CA TRP A 16 45.02 -0.20 5.30
C TRP A 16 46.19 0.77 5.36
N ILE A 17 47.23 0.52 4.56
CA ILE A 17 48.22 1.56 4.23
C ILE A 17 47.50 2.54 3.30
N ALA A 18 47.08 3.68 3.87
CA ALA A 18 46.63 4.82 3.11
C ALA A 18 47.82 5.38 2.32
N LEU A 19 47.89 5.08 1.02
CA LEU A 19 48.53 5.99 0.08
C LEU A 19 47.67 7.26 0.05
N SER A 20 48.11 8.30 0.74
CA SER A 20 47.58 9.65 0.61
C SER A 20 47.96 10.20 -0.77
N SER A 21 47.23 9.80 -1.81
CA SER A 21 46.99 10.76 -2.89
C SER A 21 46.19 11.89 -2.25
N ALA A 22 46.80 13.07 -2.11
CA ALA A 22 46.06 14.27 -1.78
C ALA A 22 44.99 14.44 -2.87
N LEU A 23 43.74 14.10 -2.57
CA LEU A 23 42.62 14.43 -3.43
C LEU A 23 42.62 15.96 -3.57
N CYS A 24 42.95 16.45 -4.77
CA CYS A 24 42.70 17.83 -5.14
C CYS A 24 41.18 18.04 -5.07
N GLY A 25 40.72 18.78 -4.06
CA GLY A 25 39.32 19.06 -3.82
C GLY A 25 39.12 20.54 -3.59
N MET A 26 38.01 21.07 -4.09
CA MET A 26 37.58 22.43 -3.82
C MET A 26 37.04 22.51 -2.40
N GLU A 27 37.64 23.36 -1.56
CA GLU A 27 37.01 23.81 -0.32
C GLU A 27 35.81 24.68 -0.71
N LEU A 28 34.60 24.14 -0.61
CA LEU A 28 33.37 24.88 -0.91
C LEU A 28 32.95 25.77 0.26
N PHE A 29 33.18 25.27 1.47
CA PHE A 29 32.87 25.93 2.73
C PHE A 29 33.98 25.64 3.72
N LYS A 30 34.46 26.67 4.42
CA LYS A 30 35.52 26.57 5.42
C LYS A 30 35.44 27.74 6.38
N ASP A 31 35.68 27.50 7.66
CA ASP A 31 35.74 28.52 8.71
C ASP A 31 34.54 29.49 8.72
N GLY A 32 33.33 28.95 8.50
CA GLY A 32 32.11 29.75 8.51
C GLY A 32 31.84 30.52 7.21
N GLN A 33 32.68 30.35 6.17
CA GLN A 33 32.60 31.12 4.93
C GLN A 33 32.45 30.25 3.69
N TRP A 34 31.53 30.65 2.83
CA TRP A 34 31.38 30.10 1.48
C TRP A 34 32.51 30.60 0.57
N GLN A 35 33.12 29.68 -0.18
CA GLN A 35 34.15 30.00 -1.18
C GLN A 35 33.56 30.31 -2.56
N VAL A 36 32.23 30.46 -2.62
CA VAL A 36 31.44 30.81 -3.80
C VAL A 36 30.54 32.00 -3.48
N LYS A 37 30.26 32.82 -4.49
CA LYS A 37 29.44 34.04 -4.35
C LYS A 37 27.93 33.77 -4.35
N GLY A 38 27.48 32.62 -4.85
CA GLY A 38 26.06 32.28 -4.91
C GLY A 38 25.76 31.05 -5.76
N ILE A 39 24.48 30.68 -5.76
CA ILE A 39 23.90 29.65 -6.62
C ILE A 39 23.30 30.35 -7.84
N ALA A 40 23.93 30.18 -8.99
CA ALA A 40 23.58 30.83 -10.24
C ALA A 40 22.57 29.99 -11.03
N VAL A 41 21.42 30.56 -11.37
CA VAL A 41 20.39 29.93 -12.20
C VAL A 41 20.08 30.79 -13.43
N ARG A 42 19.66 30.17 -14.53
CA ARG A 42 19.30 30.90 -15.74
C ARG A 42 18.01 31.74 -15.57
N PRO A 43 17.84 32.86 -16.29
CA PRO A 43 16.65 33.72 -16.18
C PRO A 43 15.33 32.99 -16.48
N ASP A 44 15.36 32.02 -17.40
CA ASP A 44 14.22 31.22 -17.84
C ASP A 44 14.19 29.82 -17.19
N ALA A 45 14.75 29.68 -15.98
CA ALA A 45 14.85 28.41 -15.27
C ALA A 45 13.49 27.70 -15.18
N THR A 46 13.51 26.39 -15.41
CA THR A 46 12.37 25.51 -15.19
C THR A 46 11.97 25.48 -13.71
N GLU A 47 10.77 25.01 -13.42
CA GLU A 47 10.33 24.79 -12.03
C GLU A 47 11.22 23.75 -11.31
N SER A 48 11.77 22.77 -12.03
CA SER A 48 12.77 21.82 -11.53
C SER A 48 14.04 22.53 -11.05
N GLU A 49 14.64 23.37 -11.91
CA GLU A 49 15.87 24.11 -11.59
C GLU A 49 15.66 25.10 -10.44
N LYS A 50 14.54 25.84 -10.43
CA LYS A 50 14.19 26.74 -9.32
C LYS A 50 14.05 25.99 -8.00
N PHE A 51 13.40 24.83 -8.02
CA PHE A 51 13.23 24.00 -6.84
C PHE A 51 14.56 23.40 -6.38
N ALA A 52 15.39 22.92 -7.30
CA ALA A 52 16.73 22.41 -7.03
C ALA A 52 17.65 23.45 -6.38
N ALA A 53 17.63 24.70 -6.86
CA ALA A 53 18.37 25.79 -6.23
C ALA A 53 17.92 26.05 -4.79
N LYS A 54 16.61 25.99 -4.51
CA LYS A 54 16.07 26.15 -3.16
C LYS A 54 16.41 24.98 -2.23
N GLU A 55 16.32 23.74 -2.72
CA GLU A 55 16.72 22.55 -1.95
C GLU A 55 18.21 22.63 -1.61
N LEU A 56 19.08 22.93 -2.59
CA LEU A 56 20.51 23.10 -2.35
C LEU A 56 20.78 24.20 -1.32
N GLN A 57 20.24 25.41 -1.54
CA GLN A 57 20.42 26.56 -0.66
C GLN A 57 20.00 26.24 0.79
N SER A 58 18.78 25.72 0.97
CA SER A 58 18.18 25.47 2.28
C SER A 58 18.93 24.38 3.05
N HIS A 59 19.22 23.25 2.41
CA HIS A 59 19.88 22.13 3.10
C HIS A 59 21.36 22.43 3.37
N ALA A 60 22.05 23.13 2.46
CA ALA A 60 23.43 23.57 2.67
C ALA A 60 23.56 24.52 3.87
N ALA A 61 22.63 25.47 4.02
CA ALA A 61 22.57 26.37 5.18
C ALA A 61 22.35 25.60 6.50
N LYS A 62 21.45 24.60 6.50
CA LYS A 62 21.19 23.77 7.70
C LYS A 62 22.40 22.94 8.15
N VAL A 63 23.17 22.42 7.20
CA VAL A 63 24.41 21.65 7.44
C VAL A 63 25.53 22.53 7.98
N THR A 64 25.75 23.69 7.35
CA THR A 64 26.84 24.62 7.71
C THR A 64 26.50 25.51 8.92
N GLY A 65 25.22 25.70 9.22
CA GLY A 65 24.77 26.65 10.25
C GLY A 65 25.00 28.11 9.88
N THR A 66 25.12 28.43 8.59
CA THR A 66 25.36 29.78 8.09
C THR A 66 24.18 30.36 7.31
N GLU A 67 24.26 31.65 7.00
CA GLU A 67 23.28 32.29 6.13
C GLU A 67 23.24 31.61 4.75
N PRO A 68 22.04 31.45 4.17
CA PRO A 68 21.89 30.80 2.87
C PRO A 68 22.65 31.55 1.76
N LEU A 69 23.37 30.80 0.92
CA LEU A 69 23.97 31.34 -0.32
C LEU A 69 22.92 32.05 -1.17
N PRO A 70 23.16 33.26 -1.70
CA PRO A 70 22.19 33.94 -2.53
C PRO A 70 21.94 33.17 -3.83
N ILE A 71 20.68 33.04 -4.23
CA ILE A 71 20.30 32.55 -5.56
C ILE A 71 20.33 33.74 -6.52
N VAL A 72 21.23 33.71 -7.50
CA VAL A 72 21.47 34.80 -8.46
C VAL A 72 21.08 34.38 -9.88
N LYS A 73 20.75 35.36 -10.72
CA LYS A 73 20.44 35.13 -12.13
C LYS A 73 21.70 35.20 -12.96
N ASP A 74 21.96 34.16 -13.74
CA ASP A 74 23.05 34.11 -14.71
C ASP A 74 22.52 34.45 -16.11
N ASP A 75 22.58 35.74 -16.45
CA ASP A 75 22.31 36.26 -17.79
C ASP A 75 23.61 36.42 -18.63
N GLY A 76 24.71 35.81 -18.18
CA GLY A 76 26.04 35.96 -18.76
C GLY A 76 26.83 37.18 -18.25
N LYS A 77 26.28 37.98 -17.33
CA LYS A 77 26.90 39.20 -16.77
C LYS A 77 27.15 39.12 -15.27
N LEU A 78 27.30 37.91 -14.71
CA LEU A 78 27.66 37.76 -13.30
C LEU A 78 29.01 38.41 -12.99
N PRO A 79 29.18 39.06 -11.83
CA PRO A 79 30.46 39.58 -11.39
C PRO A 79 31.53 38.49 -11.33
N GLU A 80 32.79 38.85 -11.59
CA GLU A 80 33.92 37.92 -11.51
C GLU A 80 33.97 37.20 -10.15
N GLY A 81 34.13 35.89 -10.16
CA GLY A 81 34.15 35.06 -8.96
C GLY A 81 33.73 33.62 -9.23
N LYS A 82 33.69 32.83 -8.16
CA LYS A 82 33.31 31.42 -8.18
C LYS A 82 31.82 31.26 -7.85
N TYR A 83 31.12 30.38 -8.57
CA TYR A 83 29.70 30.13 -8.37
C TYR A 83 29.39 28.64 -8.43
N ILE A 84 28.23 28.28 -7.87
CA ILE A 84 27.56 27.02 -8.20
C ILE A 84 26.58 27.33 -9.33
N TYR A 85 26.90 26.93 -10.55
CA TYR A 85 26.00 27.04 -11.70
C TYR A 85 25.03 25.87 -11.71
N LEU A 86 23.73 26.17 -11.64
CA LEU A 86 22.67 25.17 -11.54
C LEU A 86 21.77 25.23 -12.77
N GLY A 87 21.71 24.12 -13.49
CA GLY A 87 21.09 24.01 -14.81
C GLY A 87 22.00 24.49 -15.95
N ASN A 88 21.47 24.53 -17.16
CA ASN A 88 22.23 24.86 -18.37
C ASN A 88 22.42 26.39 -18.55
N THR A 89 23.03 27.05 -17.56
CA THR A 89 23.22 28.50 -17.52
C THR A 89 24.33 28.97 -18.50
N PRO A 90 24.38 30.26 -18.87
CA PRO A 90 25.48 30.81 -19.66
C PRO A 90 26.87 30.53 -19.10
N GLY A 91 27.04 30.62 -17.78
CA GLY A 91 28.27 30.27 -17.07
C GLY A 91 28.61 28.79 -17.14
N ALA A 92 27.63 27.90 -16.90
CA ALA A 92 27.83 26.45 -17.02
C ALA A 92 28.29 26.04 -18.43
N LYS A 93 27.72 26.64 -19.48
CA LYS A 93 28.05 26.35 -20.89
C LYS A 93 29.49 26.68 -21.28
N LYS A 94 30.18 27.54 -20.53
CA LYS A 94 31.60 27.83 -20.76
C LYS A 94 32.51 26.67 -20.35
N ALA A 95 32.06 25.85 -19.40
CA ALA A 95 32.84 24.79 -18.79
C ALA A 95 32.36 23.38 -19.18
N VAL A 96 31.06 23.21 -19.45
CA VAL A 96 30.43 21.91 -19.65
C VAL A 96 29.58 21.93 -20.92
N THR A 97 29.75 20.91 -21.77
CA THR A 97 28.86 20.61 -22.89
C THR A 97 28.14 19.31 -22.60
N LEU A 98 26.81 19.37 -22.45
CA LEU A 98 26.01 18.16 -22.23
C LEU A 98 25.96 17.30 -23.51
N PRO A 99 25.80 15.98 -23.39
CA PRO A 99 25.58 15.10 -24.53
C PRO A 99 24.34 15.52 -25.35
N GLU A 100 24.41 15.38 -26.68
CA GLU A 100 23.28 15.68 -27.57
C GLU A 100 22.04 14.82 -27.26
N LYS A 101 22.26 13.56 -26.91
CA LYS A 101 21.23 12.60 -26.51
C LYS A 101 21.44 12.23 -25.05
N MET A 102 20.44 12.52 -24.23
CA MET A 102 20.41 12.20 -22.81
C MET A 102 19.15 11.40 -22.49
N GLU A 103 19.28 10.41 -21.62
CA GLU A 103 18.17 9.68 -20.99
C GLU A 103 17.34 10.61 -20.09
N LYS A 104 16.11 10.23 -19.75
CA LYS A 104 15.34 11.00 -18.75
C LYS A 104 16.07 10.99 -17.40
N ASN A 105 16.01 12.13 -16.71
CA ASN A 105 16.67 12.39 -15.43
C ASN A 105 18.21 12.30 -15.44
N TYR A 106 18.85 12.31 -16.61
CA TYR A 106 20.30 12.43 -16.72
C TYR A 106 20.81 13.72 -16.07
N GLY A 107 21.81 13.65 -15.20
CA GLY A 107 22.46 14.80 -14.58
C GLY A 107 23.97 14.63 -14.48
N GLU A 108 24.69 15.73 -14.27
CA GLU A 108 26.13 15.78 -14.07
C GLU A 108 26.50 16.81 -13.01
N ILE A 109 27.57 16.51 -12.26
CA ILE A 109 28.25 17.44 -11.36
C ILE A 109 29.68 17.58 -11.87
N HIS A 110 30.08 18.80 -12.19
CA HIS A 110 31.45 19.13 -12.61
C HIS A 110 32.07 20.10 -11.61
N VAL A 111 33.24 19.75 -11.10
CA VAL A 111 33.98 20.56 -10.14
C VAL A 111 35.36 20.82 -10.73
N LYS A 112 35.62 22.07 -11.12
CA LYS A 112 36.86 22.48 -11.78
C LYS A 112 37.11 23.96 -11.60
N ASP A 113 38.38 24.34 -11.41
CA ASP A 113 38.83 25.74 -11.30
C ASP A 113 38.05 26.54 -10.24
N GLY A 114 37.62 25.85 -9.18
CA GLY A 114 36.81 26.41 -8.10
C GLY A 114 35.35 26.76 -8.47
N ASN A 115 34.86 26.34 -9.65
CA ASN A 115 33.44 26.42 -9.99
C ASN A 115 32.79 25.04 -9.89
N ILE A 116 31.50 25.02 -9.58
CA ILE A 116 30.68 23.80 -9.56
C ILE A 116 29.55 23.98 -10.55
N CYS A 117 29.44 23.08 -11.54
CA CYS A 117 28.31 23.05 -12.47
C CYS A 117 27.46 21.80 -12.18
N ILE A 118 26.21 22.00 -11.78
CA ILE A 118 25.23 20.94 -11.51
C ILE A 118 24.10 21.10 -12.53
N LEU A 119 24.03 20.23 -13.53
CA LEU A 119 23.11 20.39 -14.65
C LEU A 119 22.69 19.05 -15.23
N GLY A 120 21.53 19.01 -15.89
CA GLY A 120 21.01 17.80 -16.49
C GLY A 120 19.86 18.02 -17.46
N LYS A 121 19.23 16.92 -17.86
CA LYS A 121 18.02 16.94 -18.69
C LYS A 121 16.82 17.31 -17.83
N ASP A 122 16.35 18.55 -17.97
CA ASP A 122 15.13 19.04 -17.33
C ASP A 122 14.02 19.27 -18.36
N GLN A 123 12.80 18.89 -17.99
CA GLN A 123 11.60 19.14 -18.78
C GLN A 123 10.71 20.19 -18.08
N LYS A 124 10.05 21.04 -18.87
CA LYS A 124 9.09 22.03 -18.34
C LYS A 124 7.86 21.33 -17.76
N GLY A 125 7.38 21.80 -16.62
CA GLY A 125 6.16 21.32 -15.96
C GLY A 125 6.27 21.33 -14.44
N LYS A 126 5.13 21.12 -13.75
CA LYS A 126 5.14 20.81 -12.32
C LYS A 126 5.70 19.41 -12.11
N TRP A 127 6.26 19.13 -10.93
CA TRP A 127 6.78 17.81 -10.61
C TRP A 127 5.76 16.69 -10.85
N GLN A 128 6.17 15.68 -11.62
CA GLN A 128 5.52 14.39 -11.76
C GLN A 128 6.60 13.33 -12.01
N TRP A 129 6.33 12.07 -11.67
CA TRP A 129 7.27 10.95 -11.80
C TRP A 129 7.80 10.72 -13.23
N SER A 130 7.07 11.18 -14.25
CA SER A 130 7.39 11.02 -15.68
C SER A 130 8.19 12.17 -16.30
N ILE A 131 8.34 13.28 -15.58
CA ILE A 131 8.99 14.52 -16.06
C ILE A 131 10.46 14.51 -15.66
N SER A 132 11.32 14.74 -16.66
CA SER A 132 12.78 14.75 -16.48
C SER A 132 13.25 15.86 -15.55
N GLN A 133 14.07 15.51 -14.55
CA GLN A 133 14.56 16.38 -13.46
C GLN A 133 16.05 16.16 -13.17
N GLY A 134 16.85 16.03 -14.22
CA GLY A 134 18.25 15.66 -14.11
C GLY A 134 19.08 16.57 -13.20
N THR A 135 18.87 17.88 -13.28
CA THR A 135 19.57 18.85 -12.42
C THR A 135 19.22 18.63 -10.95
N LEU A 136 17.96 18.35 -10.64
CA LEU A 136 17.52 18.14 -9.25
C LEU A 136 18.07 16.84 -8.66
N PHE A 137 18.12 15.76 -9.44
CA PHE A 137 18.69 14.50 -8.97
C PHE A 137 20.19 14.62 -8.73
N ALA A 138 20.90 15.40 -9.55
CA ALA A 138 22.29 15.77 -9.31
C ALA A 138 22.45 16.63 -8.05
N VAL A 139 21.52 17.54 -7.74
CA VAL A 139 21.53 18.27 -6.47
C VAL A 139 21.34 17.34 -5.27
N TYR A 140 20.42 16.38 -5.33
CA TYR A 140 20.26 15.42 -4.23
C TYR A 140 21.49 14.55 -4.04
N GLU A 141 22.14 14.13 -5.13
CA GLU A 141 23.42 13.42 -5.09
C GLU A 141 24.49 14.27 -4.41
N PHE A 142 24.57 15.54 -4.78
CA PHE A 142 25.53 16.48 -4.21
C PHE A 142 25.31 16.70 -2.71
N LEU A 143 24.05 16.88 -2.28
CA LEU A 143 23.69 17.03 -0.87
C LEU A 143 23.98 15.77 -0.05
N GLU A 144 23.70 14.59 -0.58
CA GLU A 144 23.97 13.34 0.14
C GLU A 144 25.48 13.07 0.26
N GLN A 145 26.24 13.33 -0.80
CA GLN A 145 27.63 12.86 -0.90
C GLN A 145 28.64 13.90 -0.40
N SER A 146 28.41 15.19 -0.67
CA SER A 146 29.30 16.27 -0.21
C SER A 146 28.87 16.86 1.13
N PHE A 147 27.57 16.94 1.40
CA PHE A 147 27.04 17.51 2.65
C PHE A 147 26.68 16.44 3.68
N GLY A 148 26.47 15.19 3.27
CA GLY A 148 26.08 14.10 4.18
C GLY A 148 24.61 14.15 4.62
N VAL A 149 23.75 14.89 3.90
CA VAL A 149 22.31 14.96 4.20
C VAL A 149 21.69 13.57 4.00
N ARG A 150 20.77 13.16 4.88
CA ARG A 150 19.98 11.92 4.72
C ARG A 150 18.49 12.18 4.93
N TRP A 151 17.66 11.56 4.12
CA TRP A 151 16.20 11.61 4.21
C TRP A 151 15.73 10.31 4.86
N LEU A 152 15.19 10.40 6.07
CA LEU A 152 14.85 9.23 6.88
C LEU A 152 13.37 8.84 6.73
N TRP A 153 12.50 9.86 6.64
CA TRP A 153 11.06 9.76 6.45
C TRP A 153 10.49 11.12 5.99
N PRO A 154 9.20 11.22 5.64
CA PRO A 154 8.56 12.51 5.32
C PRO A 154 8.71 13.53 6.45
N ASP A 155 9.31 14.68 6.14
CA ASP A 155 9.77 15.65 7.15
C ASP A 155 8.72 16.74 7.44
N LEU A 156 7.68 16.39 8.20
CA LEU A 156 6.61 17.34 8.59
C LEU A 156 6.95 18.15 9.85
N ASP A 157 7.73 17.57 10.76
CA ASP A 157 8.02 18.13 12.09
C ASP A 157 9.51 18.44 12.31
N GLY A 158 10.33 18.38 11.25
CA GLY A 158 11.76 18.66 11.31
C GLY A 158 12.62 17.45 11.69
N THR A 159 12.04 16.26 11.90
CA THR A 159 12.76 15.05 12.29
C THR A 159 13.19 14.17 11.12
N GLY A 160 12.52 14.30 9.96
CA GLY A 160 12.67 13.40 8.81
C GLY A 160 13.92 13.63 7.98
N THR A 161 14.66 14.71 8.21
CA THR A 161 15.93 14.99 7.53
C THR A 161 17.09 15.06 8.52
N PHE A 162 18.13 14.26 8.30
CA PHE A 162 19.38 14.34 9.05
C PHE A 162 20.35 15.33 8.40
N TYR A 163 20.86 16.26 9.21
CA TYR A 163 21.84 17.27 8.83
C TYR A 163 23.10 17.08 9.68
N PRO A 164 24.18 16.46 9.16
CA PRO A 164 25.43 16.42 9.90
C PRO A 164 26.00 17.84 9.98
N LYS A 165 26.45 18.25 11.16
CA LYS A 165 27.12 19.56 11.31
C LYS A 165 28.52 19.48 10.72
N ARG A 166 28.86 20.42 9.83
CA ARG A 166 30.17 20.46 9.16
C ARG A 166 30.73 21.88 9.18
N ALA A 167 31.93 22.04 9.75
CA ALA A 167 32.70 23.29 9.67
C ALA A 167 33.38 23.46 8.30
N GLU A 168 33.60 22.35 7.60
CA GLU A 168 34.25 22.32 6.29
C GLU A 168 33.52 21.39 5.33
N ILE A 169 33.45 21.80 4.06
CA ILE A 169 32.91 21.00 2.97
C ILE A 169 33.94 20.97 1.85
N LEU A 170 34.62 19.83 1.73
CA LEU A 170 35.52 19.53 0.64
C LEU A 170 34.74 18.80 -0.46
N VAL A 171 34.81 19.32 -1.67
CA VAL A 171 34.21 18.70 -2.86
C VAL A 171 35.34 18.21 -3.77
N PRO A 172 35.45 16.89 -4.03
CA PRO A 172 36.46 16.38 -4.95
C PRO A 172 36.35 17.02 -6.34
N GLU A 173 37.48 17.38 -6.94
CA GLU A 173 37.49 17.80 -8.35
C GLU A 173 37.13 16.64 -9.28
N GLY A 174 36.58 16.98 -10.44
CA GLY A 174 36.24 16.03 -11.49
C GLY A 174 34.77 16.06 -11.89
N THR A 175 34.36 15.02 -12.60
CA THR A 175 33.02 14.87 -13.16
C THR A 175 32.33 13.66 -12.59
N ARG A 176 31.09 13.82 -12.15
CA ARG A 176 30.20 12.74 -11.72
C ARG A 176 28.97 12.76 -12.60
N VAL A 177 28.63 11.60 -13.16
CA VAL A 177 27.42 11.41 -13.96
C VAL A 177 26.36 10.74 -13.07
N ILE A 178 25.15 11.28 -13.11
CA ILE A 178 23.99 10.83 -12.34
C ILE A 178 22.96 10.32 -13.32
N ARG A 179 22.56 9.07 -13.15
CA ARG A 179 21.50 8.43 -13.93
C ARG A 179 20.62 7.63 -12.98
N PRO A 180 19.31 7.52 -13.26
CA PRO A 180 18.48 6.53 -12.58
C PRO A 180 19.09 5.13 -12.72
N LEU A 181 19.11 4.35 -11.65
CA LEU A 181 19.57 2.95 -11.69
C LEU A 181 18.64 2.03 -12.49
N ARG A 182 17.41 2.49 -12.76
CA ARG A 182 16.30 1.73 -13.35
C ARG A 182 15.51 2.63 -14.31
N THR A 183 14.93 2.02 -15.34
CA THR A 183 14.05 2.73 -16.29
C THR A 183 12.77 3.22 -15.63
N ALA A 184 12.27 2.49 -14.62
CA ALA A 184 11.16 2.93 -13.80
C ALA A 184 11.27 2.40 -12.37
N SER A 185 10.98 3.24 -11.40
CA SER A 185 10.84 2.85 -10.00
C SER A 185 9.66 3.57 -9.34
N ARG A 186 8.83 2.82 -8.62
CA ARG A 186 7.69 3.35 -7.88
C ARG A 186 7.54 2.69 -6.53
N TRP A 187 6.99 3.48 -5.61
CA TRP A 187 6.43 3.01 -4.35
C TRP A 187 5.05 3.65 -4.20
N ARG A 188 3.98 2.86 -4.32
CA ARG A 188 2.64 3.42 -4.49
C ARG A 188 2.07 3.88 -3.15
N ALA A 189 1.55 5.10 -3.08
CA ALA A 189 0.94 5.63 -1.87
C ALA A 189 -0.35 4.87 -1.48
N CYS A 190 -0.52 4.56 -0.20
CA CYS A 190 -1.77 4.02 0.35
C CYS A 190 -2.74 5.15 0.73
N THR A 191 -3.53 5.63 -0.23
CA THR A 191 -4.46 6.75 0.00
C THR A 191 -5.85 6.26 0.42
N THR A 192 -6.22 6.47 1.69
CA THR A 192 -7.55 6.09 2.21
C THR A 192 -8.13 7.19 3.13
N GLY A 193 -9.34 6.97 3.65
CA GLY A 193 -9.97 7.83 4.67
C GLY A 193 -9.59 7.37 6.09
N GLY A 194 -9.53 8.30 7.06
CA GLY A 194 -9.27 7.97 8.47
C GLY A 194 -8.43 8.99 9.26
N TRP A 195 -8.22 10.16 8.67
CA TRP A 195 -7.61 11.31 9.34
C TRP A 195 -8.71 12.11 10.05
N GLU A 196 -8.49 12.52 11.30
CA GLU A 196 -9.46 13.34 12.03
C GLU A 196 -9.52 14.74 11.42
N ASN A 197 -8.35 15.32 11.08
CA ASN A 197 -8.26 16.56 10.33
C ASN A 197 -7.89 16.30 8.85
N PRO A 198 -8.78 16.59 7.89
CA PRO A 198 -8.48 16.46 6.46
C PRO A 198 -7.29 17.28 5.95
N LYS A 199 -6.90 18.36 6.66
CA LYS A 199 -5.69 19.13 6.31
C LYS A 199 -4.42 18.32 6.54
N ASN A 200 -4.37 17.56 7.63
CA ASN A 200 -3.21 16.72 7.96
C ASN A 200 -3.01 15.64 6.89
N LYS A 201 -4.09 15.08 6.35
CA LYS A 201 -4.04 14.17 5.19
C LYS A 201 -3.32 14.79 3.99
N ALA A 202 -3.70 16.01 3.62
CA ALA A 202 -3.13 16.66 2.43
C ALA A 202 -1.62 16.94 2.62
N VAL A 203 -1.24 17.49 3.78
CA VAL A 203 0.16 17.78 4.12
C VAL A 203 0.99 16.50 4.18
N TYR A 204 0.46 15.42 4.75
CA TYR A 204 1.13 14.12 4.80
C TYR A 204 1.49 13.60 3.40
N PHE A 205 0.53 13.55 2.47
CA PHE A 205 0.81 13.03 1.13
C PHE A 205 1.67 13.96 0.28
N GLU A 206 1.67 15.28 0.55
CA GLU A 206 2.63 16.20 -0.08
C GLU A 206 4.06 15.90 0.39
N ALA A 207 4.26 15.69 1.70
CA ALA A 207 5.55 15.34 2.26
C ALA A 207 6.04 13.94 1.83
N GLU A 208 5.13 12.95 1.73
CA GLU A 208 5.45 11.62 1.21
C GLU A 208 5.90 11.69 -0.25
N ASN A 209 5.24 12.49 -1.08
CA ASN A 209 5.68 12.72 -2.47
C ASN A 209 7.05 13.40 -2.54
N LEU A 210 7.33 14.38 -1.67
CA LEU A 210 8.65 15.00 -1.59
C LEU A 210 9.73 14.02 -1.13
N TYR A 211 9.41 13.11 -0.20
CA TYR A 211 10.30 12.03 0.21
C TYR A 211 10.64 11.10 -0.97
N MET A 212 9.64 10.65 -1.73
CA MET A 212 9.87 9.83 -2.93
C MET A 212 10.75 10.56 -3.96
N LYS A 213 10.54 11.86 -4.11
CA LYS A 213 11.32 12.71 -5.00
C LYS A 213 12.79 12.81 -4.58
N ARG A 214 13.07 12.98 -3.28
CA ARG A 214 14.44 13.02 -2.72
C ARG A 214 15.18 11.70 -2.93
N HIS A 215 14.46 10.58 -2.85
CA HIS A 215 15.00 9.25 -3.20
C HIS A 215 14.95 8.94 -4.71
N ARG A 216 14.67 9.92 -5.58
CA ARG A 216 14.75 9.80 -7.05
C ARG A 216 13.83 8.75 -7.66
N PHE A 217 12.71 8.44 -7.00
CA PHE A 217 11.65 7.62 -7.61
C PHE A 217 11.13 8.33 -8.87
N SER A 218 11.24 7.64 -10.01
CA SER A 218 10.95 8.23 -11.32
C SER A 218 10.68 7.15 -12.35
N ALA A 219 10.08 7.53 -13.48
CA ALA A 219 9.95 6.63 -14.61
C ALA A 219 10.25 7.33 -15.93
N GLU A 220 11.07 6.67 -16.75
CA GLU A 220 11.28 7.07 -18.13
C GLU A 220 10.01 6.83 -18.95
N ASN A 221 9.46 5.63 -18.84
CA ASN A 221 8.18 5.20 -19.43
C ASN A 221 7.26 4.64 -18.35
N PHE A 222 5.93 4.74 -18.55
CA PHE A 222 4.97 4.21 -17.58
C PHE A 222 4.85 2.69 -17.70
N LEU A 223 5.74 1.94 -17.04
CA LEU A 223 5.76 0.46 -17.04
C LEU A 223 4.74 -0.15 -16.05
N ALA A 224 3.63 0.55 -15.84
CA ALA A 224 2.77 0.42 -14.67
C ALA A 224 1.38 -0.10 -15.05
N TYR A 225 1.36 -1.17 -15.82
CA TYR A 225 0.15 -1.74 -16.36
C TYR A 225 -0.69 -2.45 -15.27
N GLY A 226 -2.02 -2.33 -15.34
CA GLY A 226 -2.94 -3.12 -14.50
C GLY A 226 -3.23 -4.48 -15.12
N HIS A 227 -4.17 -5.23 -14.55
CA HIS A 227 -4.72 -6.45 -15.14
C HIS A 227 -5.44 -6.13 -16.46
N ALA A 228 -5.08 -6.84 -17.54
CA ALA A 228 -5.49 -6.50 -18.91
C ALA A 228 -6.94 -6.93 -19.25
N PHE A 229 -7.46 -7.95 -18.56
CA PHE A 229 -8.63 -8.70 -19.01
C PHE A 229 -9.87 -8.56 -18.10
N THR A 230 -9.89 -7.55 -17.22
CA THR A 230 -10.89 -7.41 -16.14
C THR A 230 -12.33 -7.17 -16.61
N LYS A 231 -12.52 -6.83 -17.88
CA LYS A 231 -13.85 -6.66 -18.52
C LYS A 231 -14.12 -7.67 -19.63
N TRP A 232 -13.13 -8.48 -19.99
CA TRP A 232 -13.22 -9.30 -21.19
C TRP A 232 -14.27 -10.40 -21.07
N TYR A 233 -14.52 -10.93 -19.88
CA TYR A 233 -15.59 -11.92 -19.72
C TYR A 233 -16.98 -11.36 -20.03
N GLU A 234 -17.23 -10.11 -19.63
CA GLU A 234 -18.49 -9.41 -19.92
C GLU A 234 -18.65 -9.21 -21.43
N GLU A 235 -17.56 -8.85 -22.12
CA GLU A 235 -17.56 -8.56 -23.55
C GLU A 235 -17.59 -9.82 -24.43
N TYR A 236 -16.84 -10.86 -24.07
CA TYR A 236 -16.56 -12.02 -24.92
C TYR A 236 -17.03 -13.37 -24.36
N GLY A 237 -17.47 -13.44 -23.11
CA GLY A 237 -17.78 -14.72 -22.46
C GLY A 237 -18.85 -15.56 -23.16
N LYS A 238 -19.72 -14.93 -23.97
CA LYS A 238 -20.73 -15.60 -24.79
C LYS A 238 -20.27 -15.89 -26.22
N SER A 239 -19.57 -14.95 -26.87
CA SER A 239 -19.21 -15.06 -28.28
C SER A 239 -17.91 -15.83 -28.51
N HIS A 240 -16.96 -15.69 -27.59
CA HIS A 240 -15.62 -16.29 -27.63
C HIS A 240 -15.30 -16.98 -26.30
N PRO A 241 -16.11 -17.97 -25.86
CA PRO A 241 -15.89 -18.67 -24.60
C PRO A 241 -14.49 -19.31 -24.54
N GLU A 242 -13.91 -19.70 -25.67
CA GLU A 242 -12.57 -20.28 -25.81
C GLU A 242 -11.42 -19.37 -25.33
N PHE A 243 -11.66 -18.06 -25.17
CA PHE A 243 -10.70 -17.14 -24.56
C PHE A 243 -10.49 -17.43 -23.07
N PHE A 244 -11.48 -18.03 -22.41
CA PHE A 244 -11.50 -18.19 -20.95
C PHE A 244 -11.18 -19.62 -20.53
N ASN A 245 -10.75 -19.80 -19.28
CA ASN A 245 -10.42 -21.10 -18.71
C ASN A 245 -11.52 -22.15 -18.97
N LEU A 246 -11.12 -23.38 -19.26
CA LEU A 246 -11.99 -24.55 -19.09
C LEU A 246 -11.91 -24.97 -17.62
N LEU A 247 -13.04 -25.02 -16.92
CA LEU A 247 -13.14 -25.54 -15.56
C LEU A 247 -13.34 -27.06 -15.56
N PRO A 248 -13.11 -27.75 -14.42
CA PRO A 248 -13.25 -29.20 -14.36
C PRO A 248 -14.64 -29.74 -14.72
N ASP A 249 -15.70 -28.94 -14.51
CA ASP A 249 -17.09 -29.27 -14.90
C ASP A 249 -17.36 -29.17 -16.42
N GLY A 250 -16.33 -28.90 -17.23
CA GLY A 250 -16.42 -28.80 -18.68
C GLY A 250 -16.93 -27.44 -19.18
N THR A 251 -17.17 -26.48 -18.30
CA THR A 251 -17.68 -25.15 -18.67
C THR A 251 -16.56 -24.10 -18.80
N ARG A 252 -16.80 -23.07 -19.61
CA ARG A 252 -15.91 -21.91 -19.76
C ARG A 252 -16.54 -20.66 -19.17
N ARG A 253 -16.23 -20.40 -17.90
CA ARG A 253 -16.82 -19.32 -17.09
C ARG A 253 -15.92 -18.97 -15.90
N PRO A 254 -16.21 -17.87 -15.18
CA PRO A 254 -15.52 -17.51 -13.96
C PRO A 254 -15.65 -18.61 -12.91
N ASN A 255 -14.55 -18.86 -12.19
CA ASN A 255 -14.52 -19.83 -11.11
C ASN A 255 -15.49 -19.41 -9.98
N TYR A 256 -16.48 -20.26 -9.69
CA TYR A 256 -17.44 -20.04 -8.62
C TYR A 256 -17.05 -20.72 -7.30
N VAL A 257 -16.07 -21.64 -7.33
CA VAL A 257 -15.56 -22.37 -6.16
C VAL A 257 -14.42 -21.56 -5.54
N GLY A 258 -14.64 -21.00 -4.35
CA GLY A 258 -13.67 -20.13 -3.68
C GLY A 258 -13.61 -18.71 -4.24
N HIS A 259 -12.55 -17.95 -3.93
CA HIS A 259 -12.31 -16.66 -4.58
C HIS A 259 -12.12 -16.89 -6.09
N PRO A 260 -12.82 -16.16 -6.99
CA PRO A 260 -13.57 -14.91 -6.80
C PRO A 260 -15.12 -15.06 -6.75
N LYS A 261 -15.65 -16.26 -6.48
CA LYS A 261 -17.10 -16.56 -6.38
C LYS A 261 -17.89 -16.17 -7.64
N GLY A 262 -17.36 -16.49 -8.81
CA GLY A 262 -18.04 -16.34 -10.10
C GLY A 262 -17.96 -14.93 -10.70
N ASN A 263 -17.17 -14.03 -10.11
CA ASN A 263 -16.98 -12.69 -10.65
C ASN A 263 -16.08 -12.71 -11.90
N GLY A 264 -16.63 -12.27 -13.04
CA GLY A 264 -15.93 -12.21 -14.33
C GLY A 264 -14.70 -11.29 -14.38
N HIS A 265 -14.57 -10.36 -13.43
CA HIS A 265 -13.39 -9.52 -13.26
C HIS A 265 -12.09 -10.32 -13.04
N TYR A 266 -12.23 -11.52 -12.48
CA TYR A 266 -11.15 -12.38 -12.02
C TYR A 266 -11.10 -13.71 -12.78
N VAL A 267 -11.75 -13.80 -13.94
CA VAL A 267 -11.67 -15.02 -14.76
C VAL A 267 -10.24 -15.19 -15.28
N SER A 268 -9.72 -16.42 -15.26
CA SER A 268 -8.44 -16.74 -15.90
C SER A 268 -8.66 -17.02 -17.37
N HIS A 269 -7.70 -16.67 -18.22
CA HIS A 269 -7.78 -16.95 -19.63
C HIS A 269 -7.26 -18.36 -19.99
N CYS A 270 -7.64 -18.84 -21.17
CA CYS A 270 -7.02 -20.01 -21.78
C CYS A 270 -5.74 -19.56 -22.50
N ALA A 271 -4.60 -19.60 -21.81
CA ALA A 271 -3.29 -19.15 -22.31
C ALA A 271 -2.84 -19.80 -23.64
N THR A 272 -3.40 -20.97 -23.99
CA THR A 272 -3.09 -21.67 -25.24
C THR A 272 -4.09 -21.40 -26.37
N SER A 273 -5.05 -20.49 -26.19
CA SER A 273 -6.01 -20.12 -27.25
C SER A 273 -5.32 -19.26 -28.32
N PRO A 274 -5.23 -19.71 -29.58
CA PRO A 274 -4.60 -18.91 -30.65
C PRO A 274 -5.45 -17.67 -31.00
N GLU A 275 -6.78 -17.79 -30.93
CA GLU A 275 -7.69 -16.68 -31.25
C GLU A 275 -7.63 -15.57 -30.18
N LEU A 276 -7.33 -15.92 -28.92
CA LEU A 276 -7.09 -14.92 -27.88
C LEU A 276 -5.89 -14.03 -28.22
N ALA A 277 -4.76 -14.62 -28.62
CA ALA A 277 -3.57 -13.85 -28.99
C ALA A 277 -3.84 -12.91 -30.18
N LYS A 278 -4.55 -13.40 -31.20
CA LYS A 278 -4.95 -12.58 -32.36
C LYS A 278 -5.87 -11.43 -31.98
N GLU A 279 -6.88 -11.67 -31.13
CA GLU A 279 -7.80 -10.60 -30.70
C GLU A 279 -7.11 -9.57 -29.81
N ILE A 280 -6.17 -9.98 -28.96
CA ILE A 280 -5.31 -9.07 -28.18
C ILE A 280 -4.54 -8.14 -29.13
N VAL A 281 -3.82 -8.71 -30.09
CA VAL A 281 -3.00 -7.94 -31.04
C VAL A 281 -3.86 -7.05 -31.93
N LYS A 282 -5.01 -7.54 -32.39
CA LYS A 282 -5.97 -6.75 -33.17
C LYS A 282 -6.48 -5.55 -32.38
N ARG A 283 -6.86 -5.72 -31.10
CA ARG A 283 -7.29 -4.62 -30.24
C ARG A 283 -6.18 -3.62 -29.98
N TRP A 284 -4.97 -4.11 -29.70
CA TRP A 284 -3.80 -3.27 -29.49
C TRP A 284 -3.48 -2.44 -30.74
N ALA A 285 -3.42 -3.05 -31.92
CA ALA A 285 -3.15 -2.36 -33.18
C ALA A 285 -4.26 -1.37 -33.60
N ALA A 286 -5.50 -1.58 -33.12
CA ALA A 286 -6.63 -0.68 -33.37
C ALA A 286 -6.72 0.49 -32.39
N ASP A 287 -6.00 0.49 -31.26
CA ASP A 287 -6.01 1.63 -30.32
C ASP A 287 -5.23 2.79 -30.93
N PRO A 288 -5.83 3.98 -31.14
CA PRO A 288 -5.12 5.14 -31.69
C PRO A 288 -3.98 5.66 -30.79
N ARG A 289 -3.88 5.16 -29.55
CA ARG A 289 -2.80 5.46 -28.59
C ARG A 289 -1.80 4.33 -28.47
N HIS A 290 -1.84 3.33 -29.36
CA HIS A 290 -0.95 2.18 -29.29
C HIS A 290 0.52 2.63 -29.24
N THR A 291 1.28 1.94 -28.40
CA THR A 291 2.74 2.04 -28.32
C THR A 291 3.33 0.69 -28.72
N HIS A 292 4.65 0.56 -28.69
CA HIS A 292 5.31 -0.74 -28.81
C HIS A 292 4.91 -1.71 -27.68
N ASP A 293 4.31 -1.24 -26.58
CA ASP A 293 4.02 -2.07 -25.42
C ASP A 293 2.61 -2.67 -25.47
N ILE A 294 2.51 -3.97 -25.18
CA ILE A 294 1.26 -4.74 -25.11
C ILE A 294 1.09 -5.27 -23.69
N ASN A 295 0.06 -4.79 -22.99
CA ASN A 295 -0.29 -5.30 -21.67
C ASN A 295 -1.11 -6.59 -21.77
N ILE A 296 -0.56 -7.69 -21.27
CA ILE A 296 -1.26 -8.98 -21.14
C ILE A 296 -1.17 -9.54 -19.71
N ASN A 297 -1.02 -8.66 -18.72
CA ASN A 297 -1.11 -9.07 -17.33
C ASN A 297 -2.44 -9.79 -17.09
N GLU A 298 -2.37 -11.09 -16.77
CA GLU A 298 -3.50 -11.92 -16.39
C GLU A 298 -4.29 -11.24 -15.26
N ASN A 299 -5.59 -11.54 -15.14
CA ASN A 299 -6.42 -11.07 -14.04
C ASN A 299 -5.89 -11.55 -12.67
N ASP A 300 -6.41 -10.97 -11.59
CA ASP A 300 -5.95 -11.25 -10.22
C ASP A 300 -6.42 -12.63 -9.70
N THR A 301 -5.88 -13.69 -10.32
CA THR A 301 -6.24 -15.09 -10.11
C THR A 301 -5.09 -16.04 -10.47
N CYS A 302 -5.15 -17.28 -9.99
CA CYS A 302 -4.33 -18.38 -10.53
C CYS A 302 -4.65 -18.66 -12.00
N GLY A 303 -3.72 -19.34 -12.69
CA GLY A 303 -4.02 -19.98 -13.97
C GLY A 303 -4.86 -21.23 -13.77
N LEU A 304 -6.10 -21.22 -14.26
CA LEU A 304 -7.13 -22.21 -13.90
C LEU A 304 -7.51 -23.18 -15.03
N CYS A 305 -7.11 -22.92 -16.28
CA CYS A 305 -7.60 -23.69 -17.42
C CYS A 305 -7.16 -25.17 -17.35
N THR A 306 -8.12 -26.09 -17.48
CA THR A 306 -7.89 -27.55 -17.47
C THR A 306 -8.03 -28.18 -18.86
N CYS A 307 -8.00 -27.39 -19.93
CA CYS A 307 -8.06 -27.93 -21.29
C CYS A 307 -6.80 -28.74 -21.61
N GLU A 308 -6.93 -29.73 -22.49
CA GLU A 308 -5.85 -30.67 -22.82
C GLU A 308 -4.59 -29.95 -23.32
N VAL A 309 -4.75 -28.94 -24.19
CA VAL A 309 -3.63 -28.15 -24.74
C VAL A 309 -2.91 -27.37 -23.64
N CYS A 310 -3.65 -26.80 -22.70
CA CYS A 310 -3.11 -26.10 -21.54
C CYS A 310 -2.33 -27.05 -20.63
N LEU A 311 -2.93 -28.21 -20.28
CA LEU A 311 -2.28 -29.19 -19.41
C LEU A 311 -1.03 -29.78 -20.07
N ALA A 312 -1.06 -30.06 -21.37
CA ALA A 312 0.10 -30.56 -22.11
C ALA A 312 1.22 -29.52 -22.24
N ALA A 313 0.89 -28.22 -22.19
CA ALA A 313 1.87 -27.14 -22.19
C ALA A 313 2.51 -26.89 -20.81
N ASP A 314 1.96 -27.46 -19.73
CA ASP A 314 2.59 -27.41 -18.42
C ASP A 314 3.69 -28.47 -18.36
N GLU A 315 4.91 -28.05 -18.04
CA GLU A 315 6.10 -28.90 -17.94
C GLU A 315 6.10 -29.73 -16.64
N SER A 316 4.94 -30.27 -16.29
CA SER A 316 4.67 -31.04 -15.09
C SER A 316 5.17 -32.48 -15.22
N ASP A 317 5.77 -32.99 -14.15
CA ASP A 317 6.17 -34.40 -14.06
C ASP A 317 4.96 -35.30 -13.79
N MET A 318 3.85 -34.75 -13.25
CA MET A 318 2.57 -35.44 -13.12
C MET A 318 1.77 -35.39 -14.44
N PRO A 319 1.28 -36.54 -14.96
CA PRO A 319 0.49 -36.61 -16.19
C PRO A 319 -0.74 -35.69 -16.21
N ALA A 320 -1.06 -35.13 -17.37
CA ALA A 320 -2.19 -34.21 -17.55
C ALA A 320 -3.55 -34.82 -17.11
N ALA A 321 -3.79 -36.09 -17.45
CA ALA A 321 -5.02 -36.79 -17.08
C ALA A 321 -5.18 -36.93 -15.56
N GLU A 322 -4.08 -37.24 -14.86
CA GLU A 322 -4.07 -37.37 -13.40
C GLU A 322 -4.32 -36.03 -12.71
N ARG A 323 -3.60 -34.98 -13.12
CA ARG A 323 -3.81 -33.61 -12.62
C ARG A 323 -5.25 -33.16 -12.80
N ARG A 324 -5.82 -33.42 -13.97
CA ARG A 324 -7.22 -33.06 -14.28
C ARG A 324 -8.20 -33.84 -13.40
N ALA A 325 -7.99 -35.14 -13.20
CA ALA A 325 -8.85 -35.97 -12.36
C ALA A 325 -8.83 -35.49 -10.89
N GLN A 326 -7.65 -35.23 -10.34
CA GLN A 326 -7.51 -34.72 -8.96
C GLN A 326 -8.13 -33.32 -8.81
N ALA A 327 -7.96 -32.44 -9.81
CA ALA A 327 -8.57 -31.12 -9.81
C ALA A 327 -10.11 -31.21 -9.87
N ALA A 328 -10.66 -32.11 -10.69
CA ALA A 328 -12.10 -32.35 -10.80
C ALA A 328 -12.70 -32.87 -9.49
N GLU A 329 -12.08 -33.87 -8.87
CA GLU A 329 -12.53 -34.42 -7.59
C GLU A 329 -12.62 -33.34 -6.51
N ARG A 330 -11.62 -32.46 -6.42
CA ARG A 330 -11.61 -31.33 -5.48
C ARG A 330 -12.68 -30.30 -5.82
N PHE A 331 -12.82 -29.96 -7.10
CA PHE A 331 -13.78 -28.97 -7.57
C PHE A 331 -15.22 -29.40 -7.28
N GLU A 332 -15.56 -30.67 -7.53
CA GLU A 332 -16.87 -31.26 -7.23
C GLU A 332 -17.20 -31.21 -5.73
N LYS A 333 -16.18 -31.35 -4.87
CA LYS A 333 -16.29 -31.22 -3.41
C LYS A 333 -16.35 -29.77 -2.92
N GLY A 334 -16.26 -28.79 -3.82
CA GLY A 334 -16.22 -27.37 -3.44
C GLY A 334 -14.93 -26.94 -2.74
N ASP A 335 -13.83 -27.70 -2.89
CA ASP A 335 -12.52 -27.35 -2.33
C ASP A 335 -11.97 -26.09 -3.04
N THR A 336 -11.73 -25.02 -2.29
CA THR A 336 -11.21 -23.76 -2.83
C THR A 336 -9.78 -23.87 -3.37
N ALA A 337 -9.06 -24.93 -2.98
CA ALA A 337 -7.72 -25.26 -3.45
C ALA A 337 -7.71 -26.29 -4.60
N TRP A 338 -8.83 -26.46 -5.32
CA TRP A 338 -8.97 -27.42 -6.43
C TRP A 338 -7.92 -27.26 -7.53
N TYR A 339 -7.35 -26.07 -7.70
CA TYR A 339 -6.35 -25.77 -8.71
C TYR A 339 -4.95 -26.28 -8.35
N LYS A 340 -4.68 -26.64 -7.09
CA LYS A 340 -3.35 -27.09 -6.65
C LYS A 340 -2.80 -28.29 -7.44
N PRO A 341 -3.58 -29.34 -7.77
CA PRO A 341 -3.10 -30.43 -8.60
C PRO A 341 -2.69 -30.00 -10.01
N LEU A 342 -3.12 -28.83 -10.51
CA LEU A 342 -2.64 -28.33 -11.80
C LEU A 342 -1.13 -28.07 -11.78
N GLY A 343 -0.57 -27.77 -10.60
CA GLY A 343 0.86 -27.50 -10.39
C GLY A 343 1.27 -26.13 -10.92
N GLN A 344 2.54 -26.02 -11.31
CA GLN A 344 3.11 -24.82 -11.91
C GLN A 344 2.70 -24.73 -13.39
N VAL A 345 2.07 -23.63 -13.77
CA VAL A 345 1.54 -23.40 -15.13
C VAL A 345 2.37 -22.39 -15.91
N SER A 346 3.62 -22.16 -15.52
CA SER A 346 4.50 -21.18 -16.16
C SER A 346 4.80 -21.50 -17.63
N GLY A 347 4.88 -22.78 -17.99
CA GLY A 347 5.14 -23.21 -19.37
C GLY A 347 4.10 -22.69 -20.37
N ARG A 348 2.81 -22.79 -20.03
CA ARG A 348 1.74 -22.26 -20.90
C ARG A 348 1.75 -20.73 -20.98
N TYR A 349 2.06 -20.02 -19.89
CA TYR A 349 2.10 -18.55 -19.89
C TYR A 349 3.33 -18.04 -20.66
N ALA A 350 4.50 -18.68 -20.49
CA ALA A 350 5.68 -18.37 -21.29
C ALA A 350 5.41 -18.53 -22.80
N ARG A 351 4.70 -19.60 -23.19
CA ARG A 351 4.28 -19.78 -24.60
C ARG A 351 3.24 -18.74 -25.04
N PHE A 352 2.29 -18.38 -24.17
CA PHE A 352 1.34 -17.31 -24.44
C PHE A 352 2.03 -15.97 -24.71
N PHE A 353 3.04 -15.63 -23.92
CA PHE A 353 3.81 -14.39 -24.09
C PHE A 353 4.51 -14.36 -25.46
N LEU A 354 5.17 -15.46 -25.84
CA LEU A 354 5.78 -15.60 -27.16
C LEU A 354 4.76 -15.53 -28.30
N ASN A 355 3.62 -16.21 -28.16
CA ASN A 355 2.59 -16.21 -29.20
C ASN A 355 2.02 -14.80 -29.44
N VAL A 356 1.75 -14.04 -28.36
CA VAL A 356 1.30 -12.64 -28.50
C VAL A 356 2.39 -11.79 -29.14
N GLN A 357 3.65 -11.96 -28.73
CA GLN A 357 4.77 -11.21 -29.29
C GLN A 357 5.00 -11.53 -30.78
N GLU A 358 4.90 -12.79 -31.17
CA GLU A 358 5.02 -13.24 -32.56
C GLU A 358 3.89 -12.63 -33.41
N GLU A 359 2.64 -12.72 -32.98
CA GLU A 359 1.51 -12.11 -33.69
C GLU A 359 1.65 -10.59 -33.79
N ALA A 360 2.12 -9.92 -32.73
CA ALA A 360 2.35 -8.47 -32.73
C ALA A 360 3.50 -8.06 -33.66
N SER A 361 4.57 -8.86 -33.73
CA SER A 361 5.75 -8.58 -34.57
C SER A 361 5.45 -8.51 -36.06
N LYS A 362 4.34 -9.12 -36.50
CA LYS A 362 3.83 -9.01 -37.87
C LYS A 362 3.33 -7.60 -38.23
N ILE A 363 3.01 -6.80 -37.21
CA ILE A 363 2.53 -5.42 -37.34
C ILE A 363 3.65 -4.44 -36.93
N ASP A 364 4.34 -4.72 -35.83
CA ASP A 364 5.42 -3.90 -35.29
C ASP A 364 6.57 -4.78 -34.78
N PRO A 365 7.71 -4.81 -35.49
CA PRO A 365 8.87 -5.61 -35.08
C PRO A 365 9.42 -5.25 -33.68
N GLU A 366 9.18 -4.03 -33.21
CA GLU A 366 9.64 -3.55 -31.90
C GLU A 366 8.64 -3.84 -30.77
N ALA A 367 7.54 -4.56 -31.06
CA ALA A 367 6.51 -4.87 -30.08
C ALA A 367 7.06 -5.64 -28.87
N LYS A 368 6.70 -5.16 -27.68
CA LYS A 368 7.07 -5.69 -26.36
C LYS A 368 5.85 -6.12 -25.60
N VAL A 369 5.95 -7.26 -24.93
CA VAL A 369 4.85 -7.88 -24.20
C VAL A 369 5.10 -7.77 -22.71
N PHE A 370 4.12 -7.23 -21.98
CA PHE A 370 4.13 -7.09 -20.53
C PHE A 370 3.23 -8.14 -19.88
N GLY A 371 3.83 -9.04 -19.11
CA GLY A 371 3.15 -10.12 -18.40
C GLY A 371 3.43 -10.14 -16.89
N LEU A 372 2.74 -11.02 -16.18
CA LEU A 372 2.95 -11.28 -14.76
C LEU A 372 3.67 -12.61 -14.56
N ILE A 373 4.48 -12.69 -13.50
CA ILE A 373 4.87 -13.91 -12.82
C ILE A 373 4.15 -13.87 -11.47
N TYR A 374 3.16 -14.72 -11.28
CA TYR A 374 2.19 -14.60 -10.17
C TYR A 374 1.58 -15.96 -9.82
N ALA A 375 0.98 -16.08 -8.64
CA ALA A 375 0.14 -17.22 -8.27
C ALA A 375 0.81 -18.60 -8.43
N ASN A 376 0.21 -19.49 -9.24
CA ASN A 376 0.71 -20.83 -9.57
C ASN A 376 1.53 -20.85 -10.88
N TYR A 377 2.06 -19.71 -11.31
CA TYR A 377 3.03 -19.58 -12.39
C TYR A 377 4.22 -18.72 -11.94
N THR A 378 4.65 -18.90 -10.68
CA THR A 378 5.81 -18.21 -10.11
C THR A 378 7.12 -18.93 -10.40
N GLU A 379 7.11 -20.25 -10.46
CA GLU A 379 8.30 -21.03 -10.79
C GLU A 379 8.67 -20.83 -12.27
N PRO A 380 9.95 -20.75 -12.62
CA PRO A 380 10.36 -20.56 -14.01
C PRO A 380 9.99 -21.77 -14.89
N PRO A 381 9.71 -21.58 -16.19
CA PRO A 381 9.54 -22.70 -17.11
C PRO A 381 10.84 -23.51 -17.23
N LYS A 382 10.72 -24.83 -17.36
CA LYS A 382 11.86 -25.76 -17.37
C LYS A 382 12.64 -25.72 -18.69
N LYS A 383 11.97 -25.53 -19.83
CA LYS A 383 12.56 -25.67 -21.18
C LYS A 383 12.38 -24.43 -22.06
N ILE A 384 11.41 -23.57 -21.78
CA ILE A 384 11.08 -22.44 -22.66
C ILE A 384 12.08 -21.31 -22.45
N LYS A 385 12.65 -20.83 -23.56
CA LYS A 385 13.42 -19.57 -23.61
C LYS A 385 12.53 -18.46 -24.14
N LEU A 386 12.63 -17.31 -23.48
CA LEU A 386 12.00 -16.05 -23.86
C LEU A 386 13.06 -15.14 -24.52
N ASN A 387 12.69 -13.90 -24.78
CA ASN A 387 13.56 -12.87 -25.35
C ASN A 387 13.37 -11.55 -24.60
N ASP A 388 14.17 -10.54 -24.94
CA ASP A 388 14.16 -9.23 -24.29
C ASP A 388 12.97 -8.33 -24.69
N HIS A 389 12.12 -8.77 -25.62
CA HIS A 389 10.83 -8.15 -25.90
C HIS A 389 9.74 -8.65 -24.92
N ILE A 390 10.02 -9.66 -24.09
CA ILE A 390 9.13 -10.09 -23.02
C ILE A 390 9.57 -9.44 -21.70
N ILE A 391 8.71 -8.60 -21.13
CA ILE A 391 8.93 -7.89 -19.87
C ILE A 391 7.97 -8.44 -18.82
N LEU A 392 8.51 -9.07 -17.78
CA LEU A 392 7.72 -9.76 -16.77
C LEU A 392 7.79 -9.07 -15.41
N ARG A 393 6.63 -8.86 -14.82
CA ARG A 393 6.48 -8.29 -13.48
C ARG A 393 6.34 -9.42 -12.48
N TYR A 394 7.38 -9.58 -11.67
CA TYR A 394 7.41 -10.62 -10.66
C TYR A 394 6.73 -10.17 -9.39
N CYS A 395 5.64 -10.87 -9.06
CA CYS A 395 4.83 -10.71 -7.87
C CYS A 395 5.09 -11.91 -6.93
N PRO A 396 6.20 -11.90 -6.18
CA PRO A 396 6.56 -12.99 -5.27
C PRO A 396 5.46 -13.23 -4.24
N ALA A 397 4.96 -14.47 -4.16
CA ALA A 397 4.03 -14.92 -3.13
C ALA A 397 4.80 -15.25 -1.83
N ILE A 398 5.49 -14.25 -1.30
CA ILE A 398 6.29 -14.31 -0.08
C ILE A 398 5.83 -13.15 0.81
N MET A 399 5.36 -13.48 2.02
CA MET A 399 4.92 -12.55 3.04
C MET A 399 5.52 -12.93 4.39
N TYR A 400 5.46 -12.01 5.35
CA TYR A 400 5.75 -12.31 6.74
C TYR A 400 4.88 -13.50 7.25
N PRO A 401 5.43 -14.47 8.00
CA PRO A 401 6.79 -14.52 8.54
C PRO A 401 7.86 -14.91 7.52
N TRP A 402 8.88 -14.08 7.43
CA TRP A 402 10.04 -14.30 6.59
C TRP A 402 10.96 -15.39 7.16
N LYS A 403 11.53 -16.19 6.25
CA LYS A 403 12.53 -17.22 6.57
C LYS A 403 13.62 -17.24 5.51
N GLU A 404 14.73 -17.90 5.82
CA GLU A 404 15.83 -18.09 4.87
C GLU A 404 15.35 -18.78 3.59
N GLU A 405 14.47 -19.79 3.70
CA GLU A 405 13.90 -20.48 2.54
C GLU A 405 13.05 -19.56 1.66
N SER A 406 12.46 -18.49 2.22
CA SER A 406 11.71 -17.50 1.45
C SER A 406 12.64 -16.69 0.54
N VAL A 407 13.79 -16.28 1.07
CA VAL A 407 14.80 -15.53 0.30
C VAL A 407 15.45 -16.44 -0.75
N ASP A 408 15.72 -17.70 -0.41
CA ASP A 408 16.24 -18.67 -1.38
C ASP A 408 15.25 -18.99 -2.49
N ARG A 409 13.96 -19.13 -2.16
CA ARG A 409 12.90 -19.25 -3.16
C ARG A 409 12.87 -18.04 -4.08
N PHE A 410 12.94 -16.82 -3.53
CA PHE A 410 13.01 -15.60 -4.34
C PHE A 410 14.21 -15.64 -5.31
N ARG A 411 15.40 -16.00 -4.82
CA ARG A 411 16.62 -16.10 -5.64
C ARG A 411 16.46 -17.12 -6.76
N HIS A 412 15.89 -18.28 -6.44
CA HIS A 412 15.61 -19.34 -7.41
C HIS A 412 14.64 -18.88 -8.50
N GLU A 413 13.46 -18.39 -8.10
CA GLU A 413 12.40 -17.96 -9.02
C GLU A 413 12.93 -16.79 -9.90
N TRP A 414 13.55 -15.76 -9.31
CA TRP A 414 14.11 -14.63 -10.05
C TRP A 414 15.16 -15.06 -11.08
N LYS A 415 16.17 -15.83 -10.64
CA LYS A 415 17.27 -16.25 -11.51
C LYS A 415 16.76 -17.12 -12.65
N GLY A 416 15.89 -18.07 -12.37
CA GLY A 416 15.36 -18.95 -13.41
C GLY A 416 14.56 -18.18 -14.47
N TRP A 417 13.75 -17.19 -14.08
CA TRP A 417 13.07 -16.32 -15.04
C TRP A 417 14.04 -15.42 -15.82
N SER A 418 15.08 -14.89 -15.17
CA SER A 418 16.11 -14.07 -15.83
C SER A 418 16.85 -14.89 -16.90
N GLU A 419 17.19 -16.15 -16.59
CA GLU A 419 17.85 -17.09 -17.50
C GLU A 419 16.97 -17.55 -18.69
N THR A 420 15.66 -17.25 -18.68
CA THR A 420 14.83 -17.45 -19.87
C THR A 420 15.18 -16.46 -20.98
N GLY A 421 15.72 -15.29 -20.65
CA GLY A 421 15.96 -14.18 -21.60
C GLY A 421 14.99 -13.00 -21.43
N ALA A 422 13.94 -13.14 -20.62
CA ALA A 422 13.00 -12.07 -20.31
C ALA A 422 13.66 -10.94 -19.50
N LYS A 423 13.15 -9.71 -19.66
CA LYS A 423 13.47 -8.59 -18.77
C LYS A 423 12.54 -8.61 -17.56
N LEU A 424 13.11 -8.42 -16.37
CA LEU A 424 12.35 -8.58 -15.12
C LEU A 424 12.14 -7.26 -14.38
N MET A 425 10.94 -7.13 -13.82
CA MET A 425 10.53 -6.02 -13.00
C MET A 425 10.12 -6.52 -11.60
N PHE A 426 10.71 -5.92 -10.58
CA PHE A 426 10.47 -6.28 -9.18
C PHE A 426 9.20 -5.60 -8.66
N ARG A 427 8.13 -6.37 -8.49
CA ARG A 427 6.84 -5.92 -7.94
C ARG A 427 6.55 -6.74 -6.68
N PRO A 428 7.17 -6.44 -5.53
CA PRO A 428 6.82 -7.12 -4.30
C PRO A 428 5.53 -6.53 -3.69
N ASN A 429 4.83 -7.38 -2.95
CA ASN A 429 3.86 -6.96 -1.93
C ASN A 429 4.53 -6.85 -0.53
N PHE A 430 5.83 -7.12 -0.41
CA PHE A 430 6.62 -7.13 0.85
C PHE A 430 6.45 -5.85 1.67
N THR A 431 6.25 -4.71 1.02
CA THR A 431 6.13 -3.40 1.69
C THR A 431 4.82 -3.22 2.46
N LEU A 432 3.91 -4.20 2.39
CA LEU A 432 2.71 -4.30 3.23
C LEU A 432 3.00 -4.97 4.58
N ASP A 433 4.11 -5.68 4.73
CA ASP A 433 4.40 -6.45 5.94
C ASP A 433 4.55 -5.57 7.18
N GLY A 434 4.09 -6.13 8.30
CA GLY A 434 4.11 -5.50 9.61
C GLY A 434 2.94 -4.58 9.91
N GLN A 435 2.19 -4.12 8.89
CA GLN A 435 1.01 -3.26 9.07
C GLN A 435 1.32 -1.98 9.88
N ALA A 436 1.15 -2.04 11.20
CA ALA A 436 1.31 -0.97 12.18
C ALA A 436 2.31 -1.34 13.28
N PHE A 437 2.97 -2.48 13.14
CA PHE A 437 3.85 -3.07 14.11
C PHE A 437 5.29 -3.04 13.60
N PRO A 438 6.28 -2.98 14.50
CA PRO A 438 7.67 -2.82 14.10
C PRO A 438 8.32 -4.16 13.67
N VAL A 439 7.85 -4.72 12.56
CA VAL A 439 8.37 -5.97 11.95
C VAL A 439 9.61 -5.68 11.09
N GLN A 440 10.77 -6.18 11.52
CA GLN A 440 12.08 -5.84 10.92
C GLN A 440 12.53 -6.83 9.83
N TYR A 441 11.98 -6.71 8.62
CA TYR A 441 12.32 -7.56 7.47
C TYR A 441 13.31 -6.89 6.47
N HIS A 442 13.98 -5.81 6.89
CA HIS A 442 14.82 -5.00 6.00
C HIS A 442 16.01 -5.75 5.43
N ARG A 443 16.54 -6.75 6.14
CA ARG A 443 17.61 -7.61 5.65
C ARG A 443 17.14 -8.46 4.47
N GLU A 444 16.01 -9.14 4.63
CA GLU A 444 15.44 -10.02 3.61
C GLU A 444 15.03 -9.23 2.36
N PHE A 445 14.51 -8.00 2.55
CA PHE A 445 14.27 -7.08 1.45
C PHE A 445 15.59 -6.68 0.77
N PHE A 446 16.60 -6.26 1.53
CA PHE A 446 17.90 -5.86 0.98
C PHE A 446 18.54 -6.97 0.15
N GLU A 447 18.58 -8.19 0.68
CA GLU A 447 19.14 -9.35 -0.01
C GLU A 447 18.38 -9.69 -1.30
N SER A 448 17.05 -9.70 -1.25
CA SER A 448 16.21 -9.97 -2.43
C SER A 448 16.37 -8.88 -3.49
N PHE A 449 16.36 -7.61 -3.08
CA PHE A 449 16.47 -6.47 -3.98
C PHE A 449 17.85 -6.39 -4.64
N ARG A 450 18.94 -6.55 -3.88
CA ARG A 450 20.32 -6.58 -4.42
C ARG A 450 20.54 -7.78 -5.34
N PHE A 451 19.95 -8.93 -5.01
CA PHE A 451 20.00 -10.09 -5.89
C PHE A 451 19.29 -9.78 -7.22
N ALA A 452 18.07 -9.23 -7.18
CA ALA A 452 17.34 -8.85 -8.38
C ALA A 452 18.11 -7.82 -9.24
N GLU A 453 18.67 -6.78 -8.60
CA GLU A 453 19.48 -5.74 -9.23
C GLU A 453 20.69 -6.32 -9.98
N THR A 454 21.44 -7.22 -9.35
CA THR A 454 22.60 -7.88 -9.96
C THR A 454 22.24 -8.97 -10.97
N ASN A 455 20.95 -9.35 -11.07
CA ASN A 455 20.43 -10.39 -11.97
C ASN A 455 19.37 -9.84 -12.95
N GLY A 456 19.56 -8.62 -13.45
CA GLY A 456 18.82 -8.11 -14.62
C GLY A 456 17.51 -7.39 -14.33
N MET A 457 17.31 -6.88 -13.11
CA MET A 457 16.17 -6.01 -12.79
C MET A 457 16.21 -4.70 -13.58
N ILE A 458 15.21 -4.46 -14.43
CA ILE A 458 15.10 -3.22 -15.22
C ILE A 458 14.24 -2.14 -14.56
N ALA A 459 13.34 -2.55 -13.67
CA ALA A 459 12.36 -1.68 -13.04
C ALA A 459 11.86 -2.23 -11.70
N SER A 460 11.30 -1.35 -10.87
CA SER A 460 10.61 -1.72 -9.63
C SER A 460 9.26 -1.00 -9.49
N ASP A 461 8.28 -1.67 -8.87
CA ASP A 461 6.97 -1.10 -8.58
C ASP A 461 6.42 -1.74 -7.31
N MET A 462 6.82 -1.18 -6.18
CA MET A 462 6.47 -1.69 -4.86
C MET A 462 5.02 -1.32 -4.56
N ASP A 463 4.24 -2.33 -4.16
CA ASP A 463 2.79 -2.23 -4.16
C ASP A 463 2.24 -1.11 -3.27
N SER A 464 2.85 -0.88 -2.11
CA SER A 464 2.22 -0.07 -1.07
C SER A 464 3.25 0.56 -0.14
N CYS A 465 3.31 1.90 -0.12
CA CYS A 465 3.95 2.69 0.92
C CYS A 465 2.91 2.90 2.02
N THR A 466 2.98 2.05 3.04
CA THR A 466 1.99 2.03 4.13
C THR A 466 2.11 3.26 5.03
N GLY A 467 3.24 3.98 4.99
CA GLY A 467 3.41 5.23 5.72
C GLY A 467 3.55 5.08 7.24
N CYS A 468 3.90 3.88 7.70
CA CYS A 468 4.07 3.59 9.13
C CYS A 468 5.50 3.88 9.61
N TRP A 469 5.97 5.12 9.46
CA TRP A 469 7.35 5.54 9.71
C TRP A 469 7.79 5.35 11.17
N ALA A 470 6.91 5.57 12.14
CA ALA A 470 7.22 5.38 13.56
C ALA A 470 7.49 3.92 13.97
N THR A 471 6.98 2.95 13.21
CA THR A 471 7.16 1.51 13.52
C THR A 471 8.06 0.82 12.51
N GLN A 472 8.08 1.27 11.26
CA GLN A 472 8.84 0.69 10.15
C GLN A 472 9.95 1.63 9.64
N GLY A 473 10.41 2.59 10.44
CA GLY A 473 11.35 3.64 10.01
C GLY A 473 12.63 3.09 9.37
N LEU A 474 13.31 2.14 10.02
CA LEU A 474 14.53 1.53 9.48
C LEU A 474 14.27 0.76 8.18
N VAL A 475 13.20 -0.05 8.16
CA VAL A 475 12.77 -0.80 6.98
C VAL A 475 12.50 0.12 5.81
N ASN A 476 11.71 1.18 6.02
CA ASN A 476 11.33 2.11 4.97
C ASN A 476 12.51 2.96 4.48
N TYR A 477 13.43 3.32 5.38
CA TYR A 477 14.66 4.03 5.02
C TYR A 477 15.52 3.17 4.08
N ILE A 478 15.75 1.90 4.42
CA ILE A 478 16.55 0.99 3.59
C ILE A 478 15.90 0.78 2.22
N ILE A 479 14.58 0.54 2.18
CA ILE A 479 13.83 0.39 0.92
C ILE A 479 14.00 1.63 0.04
N ALA A 480 13.90 2.83 0.61
CA ALA A 480 14.02 4.08 -0.14
C ALA A 480 15.45 4.31 -0.66
N GLN A 481 16.47 4.04 0.16
CA GLN A 481 17.88 4.18 -0.22
C GLN A 481 18.24 3.26 -1.40
N LEU A 482 17.78 2.02 -1.38
CA LEU A 482 18.00 1.05 -2.46
C LEU A 482 17.48 1.51 -3.83
N ASN A 483 16.61 2.53 -3.88
CA ASN A 483 16.15 3.06 -5.16
C ASN A 483 17.28 3.75 -5.95
N HIS A 484 18.21 4.43 -5.28
CA HIS A 484 19.27 5.22 -5.91
C HIS A 484 20.69 4.87 -5.45
N ASP A 485 20.86 4.09 -4.39
CA ASP A 485 22.14 3.59 -3.91
C ASP A 485 22.34 2.14 -4.34
N SER A 486 23.33 1.88 -5.21
CA SER A 486 23.72 0.53 -5.66
C SER A 486 24.95 -0.06 -4.96
N THR A 487 25.57 0.66 -4.04
CA THR A 487 26.95 0.38 -3.58
C THR A 487 27.08 0.18 -2.07
N SER A 488 26.24 0.82 -1.27
CA SER A 488 26.33 0.74 0.19
C SER A 488 25.97 -0.65 0.69
N SER A 489 26.73 -1.13 1.68
CA SER A 489 26.39 -2.33 2.44
C SER A 489 25.19 -2.08 3.35
N LEU A 490 24.48 -3.15 3.73
CA LEU A 490 23.38 -3.06 4.68
C LEU A 490 23.80 -2.40 6.00
N GLU A 491 24.96 -2.82 6.53
CA GLU A 491 25.52 -2.26 7.77
C GLU A 491 25.81 -0.76 7.64
N THR A 492 26.26 -0.29 6.47
CA THR A 492 26.48 1.15 6.23
C THR A 492 25.17 1.91 6.34
N LEU A 493 24.11 1.43 5.67
CA LEU A 493 22.79 2.07 5.69
C LEU A 493 22.18 2.06 7.10
N GLU A 494 22.28 0.94 7.82
CA GLU A 494 21.84 0.84 9.22
C GLU A 494 22.58 1.84 10.11
N ASN A 495 23.91 1.92 9.99
CA ASN A 495 24.72 2.86 10.75
C ASN A 495 24.36 4.32 10.46
N GLU A 496 24.10 4.68 9.20
CA GLU A 496 23.64 6.02 8.84
C GLU A 496 22.28 6.35 9.48
N PHE A 497 21.35 5.40 9.47
CA PHE A 497 20.05 5.57 10.12
C PHE A 497 20.22 5.82 11.62
N TYR A 498 21.02 4.99 12.31
CA TYR A 498 21.23 5.14 13.76
C TYR A 498 21.98 6.43 14.12
N GLN A 499 22.91 6.89 13.28
CA GLN A 499 23.63 8.15 13.50
C GLN A 499 22.69 9.36 13.62
N ALA A 500 21.51 9.32 12.98
CA ALA A 500 20.53 10.39 13.09
C ALA A 500 19.95 10.56 14.50
N PHE A 501 20.14 9.60 15.40
CA PHE A 501 19.70 9.67 16.79
C PHE A 501 20.80 10.19 17.74
N GLY A 502 21.95 10.61 17.18
CA GLY A 502 23.02 11.26 17.93
C GLY A 502 23.57 10.39 19.06
N PRO A 503 23.72 10.93 20.28
CA PRO A 503 24.12 10.16 21.46
C PRO A 503 23.29 8.90 21.74
N ALA A 504 22.00 8.87 21.36
CA ALA A 504 21.10 7.74 21.63
C ALA A 504 21.25 6.57 20.63
N LYS A 505 22.13 6.67 19.62
CA LYS A 505 22.26 5.70 18.52
C LYS A 505 22.37 4.24 18.96
N GLU A 506 23.13 3.95 20.02
CA GLU A 506 23.35 2.56 20.45
C GLU A 506 22.12 1.99 21.16
N ALA A 507 21.37 2.81 21.91
CA ALA A 507 20.10 2.38 22.48
C ALA A 507 19.03 2.16 21.39
N VAL A 508 19.04 2.99 20.35
CA VAL A 508 18.14 2.79 19.19
C VAL A 508 18.54 1.54 18.39
N ARG A 509 19.84 1.28 18.19
CA ARG A 509 20.31 0.01 17.62
C ARG A 509 19.83 -1.19 18.43
N GLU A 510 20.00 -1.14 19.76
CA GLU A 510 19.51 -2.17 20.70
C GLU A 510 18.00 -2.43 20.54
N TYR A 511 17.20 -1.37 20.34
CA TYR A 511 15.76 -1.47 20.11
C TYR A 511 15.43 -2.25 18.82
N PHE A 512 16.05 -1.90 17.69
CA PHE A 512 15.81 -2.58 16.41
C PHE A 512 16.37 -4.00 16.36
N GLU A 513 17.51 -4.27 17.01
CA GLU A 513 18.06 -5.63 17.14
C GLU A 513 17.14 -6.53 17.99
N TYR A 514 16.61 -5.99 19.09
CA TYR A 514 15.65 -6.73 19.91
C TYR A 514 14.36 -7.02 19.14
N LEU A 515 13.82 -6.05 18.41
CA LEU A 515 12.67 -6.25 17.53
C LEU A 515 12.95 -7.28 16.45
N THR A 516 14.12 -7.27 15.81
CA THR A 516 14.52 -8.29 14.83
C THR A 516 14.50 -9.68 15.45
N LYS A 517 15.00 -9.84 16.68
CA LYS A 517 14.91 -11.12 17.40
C LYS A 517 13.45 -11.53 17.63
N VAL A 518 12.60 -10.61 18.04
CA VAL A 518 11.17 -10.87 18.27
C VAL A 518 10.46 -11.23 16.97
N THR A 519 10.62 -10.44 15.91
CA THR A 519 9.76 -10.57 14.73
C THR A 519 10.27 -11.62 13.76
N MET A 520 11.59 -11.83 13.69
CA MET A 520 12.20 -12.72 12.70
C MET A 520 12.67 -14.05 13.31
N LYS A 521 12.89 -14.11 14.63
CA LYS A 521 13.49 -15.29 15.31
C LYS A 521 12.61 -15.91 16.41
N SER A 522 11.36 -15.49 16.57
CA SER A 522 10.46 -15.96 17.65
C SER A 522 9.81 -17.33 17.43
N GLY A 523 10.09 -18.01 16.31
CA GLY A 523 9.38 -19.25 15.94
C GLY A 523 7.87 -19.06 15.70
N PHE A 524 7.42 -17.80 15.58
CA PHE A 524 6.04 -17.43 15.29
C PHE A 524 5.53 -18.16 14.04
N LYS A 525 4.32 -18.72 14.14
CA LYS A 525 3.64 -19.40 13.06
C LYS A 525 2.39 -18.62 12.73
N ASP A 526 2.21 -18.29 11.45
CA ASP A 526 0.98 -17.67 10.97
C ASP A 526 -0.23 -18.56 11.34
N PRO A 527 -1.13 -18.07 12.21
CA PRO A 527 -2.30 -18.83 12.64
C PRO A 527 -3.39 -18.86 11.58
N PHE A 528 -3.37 -17.96 10.59
CA PHE A 528 -4.36 -17.90 9.52
C PHE A 528 -4.07 -18.88 8.40
N LYS A 529 -2.82 -19.35 8.30
CA LYS A 529 -2.34 -20.47 7.48
C LYS A 529 -3.21 -20.77 6.25
N GLU A 530 -3.31 -19.81 5.34
CA GLU A 530 -4.00 -20.01 4.07
C GLU A 530 -3.06 -19.85 2.88
N ASN A 531 -3.22 -20.77 1.92
CA ASN A 531 -2.58 -20.74 0.60
C ASN A 531 -3.25 -19.66 -0.25
N SER A 532 -3.25 -18.40 0.23
CA SER A 532 -3.66 -17.29 -0.60
C SER A 532 -2.69 -17.19 -1.77
N VAL A 533 -3.19 -16.68 -2.89
CA VAL A 533 -2.40 -16.47 -4.11
C VAL A 533 -1.16 -15.60 -3.83
N GLU A 534 -1.23 -14.77 -2.78
CA GLU A 534 -0.20 -13.81 -2.39
C GLU A 534 0.75 -14.30 -1.28
N GLY A 535 0.59 -15.52 -0.74
CA GLY A 535 1.55 -16.10 0.21
C GLY A 535 1.31 -15.80 1.69
N GLY A 536 0.18 -15.19 2.05
CA GLY A 536 -0.27 -15.00 3.43
C GLY A 536 -1.31 -13.87 3.56
N MET A 537 -1.97 -13.76 4.71
CA MET A 537 -2.92 -12.67 5.02
C MET A 537 -2.42 -11.72 6.12
N LEU A 538 -1.28 -12.03 6.76
CA LEU A 538 -0.77 -11.23 7.87
C LEU A 538 -0.45 -9.78 7.49
N PHE A 539 -0.08 -9.51 6.24
CA PHE A 539 0.18 -8.12 5.81
C PHE A 539 -1.06 -7.19 5.95
N VAL A 540 -2.28 -7.75 5.93
CA VAL A 540 -3.53 -7.00 6.20
C VAL A 540 -4.10 -7.27 7.59
N ASP A 541 -3.81 -8.44 8.18
CA ASP A 541 -4.52 -8.96 9.35
C ASP A 541 -3.62 -9.20 10.57
N LEU A 542 -2.34 -8.80 10.56
CA LEU A 542 -1.39 -9.02 11.66
C LEU A 542 -1.93 -8.51 13.00
N PHE A 543 -2.59 -7.35 13.04
CA PHE A 543 -3.13 -6.79 14.28
C PHE A 543 -4.08 -7.73 15.04
N LEU A 544 -4.71 -8.69 14.36
CA LEU A 544 -5.62 -9.65 14.98
C LEU A 544 -4.90 -10.59 15.95
N VAL A 545 -3.60 -10.83 15.73
CA VAL A 545 -2.77 -11.81 16.44
C VAL A 545 -1.43 -11.23 16.89
N ALA A 546 -1.19 -9.94 16.66
CA ALA A 546 0.07 -9.28 16.99
C ALA A 546 0.46 -9.42 18.47
N ASP A 547 -0.51 -9.59 19.36
CA ASP A 547 -0.26 -9.71 20.80
C ASP A 547 0.36 -11.05 21.21
N THR A 548 0.42 -12.04 20.31
CA THR A 548 1.22 -13.26 20.51
C THR A 548 2.71 -13.04 20.23
N LEU A 549 3.04 -12.00 19.46
CA LEU A 549 4.41 -11.63 19.09
C LEU A 549 4.93 -10.49 19.97
N PHE A 550 4.11 -9.45 20.12
CA PHE A 550 4.33 -8.27 20.94
C PHE A 550 3.62 -8.43 22.28
N THR A 551 4.09 -9.40 23.08
CA THR A 551 3.58 -9.64 24.43
C THR A 551 3.83 -8.43 25.33
N ASP A 552 3.14 -8.37 26.48
CA ASP A 552 3.33 -7.27 27.43
C ASP A 552 4.80 -7.16 27.90
N GLU A 553 5.51 -8.29 28.03
CA GLU A 553 6.95 -8.34 28.34
C GLU A 553 7.80 -7.74 27.20
N VAL A 554 7.51 -8.13 25.95
CA VAL A 554 8.21 -7.60 24.77
C VAL A 554 8.00 -6.09 24.66
N MET A 555 6.75 -5.64 24.82
CA MET A 555 6.40 -4.22 24.76
C MET A 555 7.09 -3.44 25.88
N LYS A 556 7.08 -3.95 27.11
CA LYS A 556 7.76 -3.33 28.25
C LYS A 556 9.27 -3.21 28.02
N LYS A 557 9.91 -4.26 27.50
CA LYS A 557 11.34 -4.22 27.18
C LYS A 557 11.66 -3.19 26.09
N CYS A 558 10.83 -3.10 25.06
CA CYS A 558 10.95 -2.06 24.05
C CYS A 558 10.79 -0.64 24.64
N GLU A 559 9.81 -0.44 25.52
CA GLU A 559 9.58 0.83 26.23
C GLU A 559 10.80 1.21 27.09
N ASP A 560 11.41 0.25 27.79
CA ASP A 560 12.58 0.48 28.63
C ASP A 560 13.82 0.90 27.81
N ILE A 561 14.07 0.25 26.67
CA ILE A 561 15.17 0.61 25.78
C ILE A 561 14.96 2.04 25.24
N LEU A 562 13.75 2.39 24.80
CA LEU A 562 13.45 3.72 24.29
C LEU A 562 13.43 4.80 25.39
N ALA A 563 13.05 4.45 26.63
CA ALA A 563 13.16 5.35 27.77
C ALA A 563 14.63 5.67 28.07
N LYS A 564 15.52 4.66 28.04
CA LYS A 564 16.98 4.85 28.14
C LYS A 564 17.52 5.72 27.00
N ALA A 565 17.08 5.47 25.76
CA ALA A 565 17.44 6.32 24.62
C ALA A 565 17.03 7.77 24.86
N ARG A 566 15.80 8.02 25.33
CA ARG A 566 15.29 9.38 25.58
C ARG A 566 15.99 10.11 26.73
N ALA A 567 16.46 9.36 27.71
CA ALA A 567 17.21 9.86 28.86
C ALA A 567 18.73 10.04 28.59
N THR A 568 19.20 9.75 27.37
CA THR A 568 20.62 9.92 27.03
C THR A 568 21.01 11.40 27.09
N GLU A 569 22.10 11.70 27.79
CA GLU A 569 22.62 13.07 27.91
C GLU A 569 23.15 13.59 26.57
N GLY A 570 23.03 14.91 26.34
CA GLY A 570 23.58 15.57 25.15
C GLY A 570 22.72 15.48 23.89
N LEU A 571 21.49 14.96 23.97
CA LEU A 571 20.56 14.99 22.84
C LEU A 571 20.14 16.42 22.49
N SER A 572 20.21 16.75 21.20
CA SER A 572 19.50 17.90 20.64
C SER A 572 17.98 17.68 20.66
N GLU A 573 17.22 18.75 20.49
CA GLU A 573 15.75 18.68 20.41
C GLU A 573 15.28 17.74 19.30
N VAL A 574 15.92 17.79 18.12
CA VAL A 574 15.58 16.94 16.97
C VAL A 574 15.89 15.47 17.26
N GLU A 575 17.04 15.15 17.88
CA GLU A 575 17.40 13.77 18.22
C GLU A 575 16.47 13.19 19.29
N ALA A 576 16.13 13.99 20.32
CA ALA A 576 15.13 13.62 21.31
C ALA A 576 13.76 13.35 20.66
N ARG A 577 13.36 14.20 19.71
CA ARG A 577 12.09 14.06 18.98
C ARG A 577 12.04 12.82 18.10
N ARG A 578 13.17 12.42 17.49
CA ARG A 578 13.29 11.15 16.76
C ARG A 578 13.06 9.94 17.68
N VAL A 579 13.58 9.97 18.91
CA VAL A 579 13.30 8.91 19.89
C VAL A 579 11.82 8.92 20.29
N GLU A 580 11.23 10.10 20.49
CA GLU A 580 9.80 10.24 20.78
C GLU A 580 8.90 9.68 19.66
N MET A 581 9.32 9.80 18.39
CA MET A 581 8.62 9.18 17.26
C MET A 581 8.56 7.64 17.43
N LEU A 582 9.67 7.00 17.78
CA LEU A 582 9.71 5.54 18.01
C LEU A 582 8.83 5.14 19.20
N GLN A 583 8.89 5.91 20.29
CA GLN A 583 8.00 5.73 21.44
C GLN A 583 6.52 5.87 21.03
N ALA A 584 6.23 6.79 20.12
CA ALA A 584 4.88 7.05 19.68
C ALA A 584 4.32 5.89 18.83
N GLY A 585 5.14 5.30 17.96
CA GLY A 585 4.81 4.08 17.22
C GLY A 585 4.57 2.89 18.14
N LEU A 586 5.44 2.68 19.13
CA LEU A 586 5.28 1.59 20.10
C LEU A 586 4.02 1.75 20.95
N LYS A 587 3.73 2.97 21.41
CA LYS A 587 2.49 3.29 22.13
C LYS A 587 1.25 3.04 21.26
N HIS A 588 1.30 3.39 19.98
CA HIS A 588 0.22 3.09 19.04
C HIS A 588 -0.02 1.58 18.94
N ALA A 589 1.02 0.79 18.71
CA ALA A 589 0.93 -0.67 18.63
C ALA A 589 0.32 -1.27 19.90
N ARG A 590 0.68 -0.76 21.09
CA ARG A 590 0.10 -1.19 22.38
C ARG A 590 -1.40 -0.90 22.47
N LEU A 591 -1.82 0.29 22.06
CA LEU A 591 -3.24 0.67 22.06
C LEU A 591 -4.04 -0.15 21.04
N LEU A 592 -3.45 -0.46 19.88
CA LEU A 592 -4.05 -1.34 18.89
C LEU A 592 -4.25 -2.76 19.43
N ILE A 593 -3.26 -3.31 20.12
CA ILE A 593 -3.36 -4.59 20.83
C ILE A 593 -4.46 -4.56 21.89
N ALA A 594 -4.54 -3.50 22.70
CA ALA A 594 -5.56 -3.35 23.72
C ALA A 594 -6.97 -3.33 23.12
N ALA A 595 -7.17 -2.59 22.02
CA ALA A 595 -8.43 -2.57 21.28
C ALA A 595 -8.75 -3.96 20.68
N GLN A 596 -7.78 -4.68 20.12
CA GLN A 596 -8.02 -6.03 19.59
C GLN A 596 -8.36 -7.05 20.69
N ARG A 597 -7.70 -6.99 21.85
CA ARG A 597 -8.05 -7.82 23.02
C ARG A 597 -9.48 -7.52 23.48
N ALA A 598 -9.86 -6.25 23.57
CA ALA A 598 -11.21 -5.85 23.92
C ALA A 598 -12.24 -6.29 22.87
N PHE A 599 -11.89 -6.27 21.58
CA PHE A 599 -12.74 -6.78 20.50
C PHE A 599 -13.00 -8.29 20.63
N ARG A 600 -11.94 -9.09 20.87
CA ARG A 600 -12.10 -10.54 21.09
C ARG A 600 -13.01 -10.81 22.28
N LYS A 601 -12.80 -10.11 23.41
CA LYS A 601 -13.66 -10.21 24.58
C LYS A 601 -15.12 -9.87 24.25
N TYR A 602 -15.37 -8.77 23.55
CA TYR A 602 -16.71 -8.41 23.06
C TYR A 602 -17.35 -9.52 22.21
N LYS A 603 -16.57 -10.21 21.37
CA LYS A 603 -17.09 -11.34 20.57
C LYS A 603 -17.43 -12.57 21.42
N GLU A 604 -16.85 -12.70 22.62
CA GLU A 604 -17.10 -13.79 23.56
C GLU A 604 -18.28 -13.49 24.50
N ASP A 605 -18.33 -12.30 25.11
CA ASP A 605 -19.29 -11.95 26.16
C ASP A 605 -20.43 -11.01 25.71
N GLY A 606 -20.32 -10.40 24.52
CA GLY A 606 -21.29 -9.45 24.00
C GLY A 606 -21.17 -8.02 24.54
N GLU A 607 -20.24 -7.76 25.47
CA GLU A 607 -20.06 -6.46 26.13
C GLU A 607 -19.21 -5.51 25.29
N ILE A 608 -19.87 -4.61 24.54
CA ILE A 608 -19.19 -3.76 23.55
C ILE A 608 -18.47 -2.55 24.17
N MET A 609 -18.90 -2.06 25.34
CA MET A 609 -18.39 -0.80 25.90
C MET A 609 -16.88 -0.80 26.22
N PRO A 610 -16.27 -1.88 26.74
CA PRO A 610 -14.81 -1.97 26.85
C PRO A 610 -14.09 -1.80 25.52
N PHE A 611 -14.61 -2.40 24.44
CA PHE A 611 -14.04 -2.25 23.09
C PHE A 611 -14.19 -0.83 22.56
N VAL A 612 -15.37 -0.21 22.73
CA VAL A 612 -15.62 1.19 22.36
C VAL A 612 -14.61 2.12 23.03
N ARG A 613 -14.42 2.01 24.36
CA ARG A 613 -13.46 2.83 25.11
C ARG A 613 -12.02 2.61 24.66
N ALA A 614 -11.65 1.37 24.33
CA ALA A 614 -10.31 1.06 23.82
C ALA A 614 -10.05 1.70 22.44
N VAL A 615 -11.03 1.65 21.54
CA VAL A 615 -10.96 2.32 20.24
C VAL A 615 -10.95 3.84 20.37
N GLU A 616 -11.76 4.42 21.25
CA GLU A 616 -11.72 5.87 21.54
C GLU A 616 -10.34 6.30 22.05
N THR A 617 -9.72 5.50 22.92
CA THR A 617 -8.36 5.76 23.41
C THR A 617 -7.34 5.72 22.27
N LEU A 618 -7.44 4.74 21.38
CA LEU A 618 -6.58 4.62 20.19
C LEU A 618 -6.76 5.80 19.23
N ASP A 619 -8.01 6.17 18.92
CA ASP A 619 -8.33 7.23 17.96
C ASP A 619 -7.97 8.61 18.51
N ASN A 620 -8.21 8.89 19.80
CA ASN A 620 -7.77 10.12 20.46
C ASN A 620 -6.24 10.24 20.41
N TYR A 621 -5.54 9.13 20.61
CA TYR A 621 -4.09 9.12 20.50
C TYR A 621 -3.62 9.38 19.06
N ARG A 622 -4.23 8.75 18.05
CA ARG A 622 -3.96 9.04 16.63
C ARG A 622 -4.17 10.51 16.29
N ALA A 623 -5.29 11.09 16.72
CA ALA A 623 -5.59 12.51 16.52
C ALA A 623 -4.53 13.42 17.18
N SER A 624 -3.95 13.01 18.31
CA SER A 624 -2.89 13.76 18.99
C SER A 624 -1.54 13.76 18.28
N ILE A 625 -1.31 12.83 17.34
CA ILE A 625 -0.02 12.69 16.63
C ILE A 625 -0.10 12.82 15.11
N GLU A 626 -1.30 12.88 14.52
CA GLU A 626 -1.47 12.87 13.06
C GLU A 626 -0.82 14.07 12.35
N SER A 627 -0.66 15.21 13.03
CA SER A 627 0.03 16.38 12.48
C SER A 627 1.52 16.17 12.25
N PHE A 628 2.14 15.19 12.94
CA PHE A 628 3.56 14.88 12.76
C PHE A 628 3.81 13.96 11.56
N GLY A 629 2.76 13.35 11.00
CA GLY A 629 2.89 12.47 9.83
C GLY A 629 3.68 11.17 10.09
N TRP A 630 3.85 10.78 11.36
CA TRP A 630 4.63 9.59 11.74
C TRP A 630 3.97 8.26 11.36
N LEU A 631 2.65 8.26 11.15
CA LEU A 631 1.84 7.10 10.76
C LEU A 631 0.76 7.54 9.77
N ASN A 632 0.45 6.69 8.78
CA ASN A 632 -0.67 6.91 7.87
C ASN A 632 -2.00 6.46 8.50
N MET A 633 -2.72 7.41 9.11
CA MET A 633 -3.98 7.14 9.83
C MET A 633 -5.03 6.49 8.94
N GLY A 634 -5.09 6.91 7.67
CA GLY A 634 -6.02 6.34 6.72
C GLY A 634 -5.78 4.85 6.51
N TRP A 635 -4.52 4.46 6.26
CA TRP A 635 -4.18 3.07 5.99
C TRP A 635 -4.53 2.15 7.17
N LEU A 636 -4.16 2.60 8.37
CA LEU A 636 -4.43 1.90 9.63
C LEU A 636 -5.92 1.69 9.86
N GLN A 637 -6.71 2.77 9.72
CA GLN A 637 -8.16 2.67 9.91
C GLN A 637 -8.81 1.75 8.86
N TYR A 638 -8.35 1.80 7.60
CA TYR A 638 -8.85 0.95 6.52
C TYR A 638 -8.71 -0.54 6.85
N LEU A 639 -7.53 -0.98 7.31
CA LEU A 639 -7.28 -2.38 7.64
C LEU A 639 -8.16 -2.88 8.78
N GLU A 640 -8.22 -2.12 9.87
CA GLU A 640 -9.08 -2.41 11.01
C GLU A 640 -10.57 -2.45 10.61
N SER A 641 -11.02 -1.62 9.66
CA SER A 641 -12.41 -1.59 9.18
C SER A 641 -12.84 -2.87 8.45
N ARG A 642 -11.90 -3.75 8.09
CA ARG A 642 -12.20 -5.07 7.50
C ARG A 642 -12.78 -6.03 8.52
N HIS A 643 -12.45 -5.86 9.81
CA HIS A 643 -12.81 -6.79 10.88
C HIS A 643 -13.65 -6.16 11.99
N TRP A 644 -13.40 -4.89 12.30
CA TRP A 644 -14.11 -4.17 13.36
C TRP A 644 -15.36 -3.45 12.84
N PRO A 645 -16.38 -3.26 13.71
CA PRO A 645 -17.47 -2.35 13.42
C PRO A 645 -16.97 -0.97 12.97
N GLN A 646 -17.75 -0.30 12.11
CA GLN A 646 -17.40 1.04 11.65
C GLN A 646 -17.27 2.01 12.82
N ARG A 647 -16.30 2.94 12.73
CA ARG A 647 -16.02 3.94 13.79
C ARG A 647 -17.25 4.78 14.11
N ASP A 648 -18.04 5.12 13.10
CA ASP A 648 -19.28 5.87 13.30
C ASP A 648 -20.29 5.11 14.16
N ILE A 649 -20.32 3.77 14.08
CA ILE A 649 -21.16 2.94 14.95
C ILE A 649 -20.59 2.93 16.37
N LEU A 650 -19.27 2.73 16.52
CA LEU A 650 -18.61 2.72 17.84
C LEU A 650 -18.78 4.05 18.59
N ARG A 651 -18.68 5.18 17.88
CA ARG A 651 -18.93 6.53 18.42
C ARG A 651 -20.34 6.68 18.99
N LEU A 652 -21.35 6.00 18.44
CA LEU A 652 -22.72 6.04 18.98
C LEU A 652 -22.80 5.37 20.34
N TYR A 653 -22.18 4.19 20.48
CA TYR A 653 -22.08 3.52 21.78
C TYR A 653 -21.38 4.41 22.82
N GLY A 654 -20.31 5.11 22.45
CA GLY A 654 -19.60 6.04 23.33
C GLY A 654 -20.44 7.26 23.78
N MET A 655 -21.47 7.62 23.02
CA MET A 655 -22.43 8.68 23.36
C MET A 655 -23.59 8.20 24.26
N ASN A 656 -23.50 7.00 24.83
CA ASN A 656 -24.63 6.32 25.50
C ASN A 656 -25.87 6.23 24.60
N ALA A 657 -25.69 6.08 23.28
CA ALA A 657 -26.82 5.88 22.39
C ALA A 657 -27.49 4.54 22.71
N LYS A 658 -28.82 4.56 22.85
CA LYS A 658 -29.60 3.36 23.11
C LYS A 658 -29.78 2.59 21.81
N LYS A 659 -29.19 1.41 21.71
CA LYS A 659 -29.46 0.48 20.61
C LYS A 659 -30.94 0.06 20.67
N LEU A 660 -31.62 0.09 19.53
CA LEU A 660 -32.99 -0.39 19.41
C LEU A 660 -32.95 -1.89 19.09
N GLU A 661 -33.53 -2.70 19.97
CA GLU A 661 -33.52 -4.16 19.90
C GLU A 661 -34.94 -4.73 19.86
N ASN A 662 -35.07 -6.04 19.64
CA ASN A 662 -36.36 -6.74 19.52
C ASN A 662 -37.20 -6.24 18.33
N TRP A 663 -36.57 -6.15 17.16
CA TRP A 663 -37.26 -5.80 15.93
C TRP A 663 -38.15 -6.94 15.44
N MET A 664 -39.26 -6.55 14.83
CA MET A 664 -40.18 -7.44 14.13
C MET A 664 -40.16 -7.11 12.64
N ILE A 665 -40.36 -8.12 11.79
CA ILE A 665 -40.55 -7.96 10.34
C ILE A 665 -41.87 -8.56 9.89
N ARG A 666 -42.54 -7.89 8.96
CA ARG A 666 -43.66 -8.43 8.19
C ARG A 666 -43.36 -8.26 6.70
N PHE A 667 -43.25 -9.37 5.98
CA PHE A 667 -43.09 -9.35 4.52
C PHE A 667 -44.43 -9.03 3.84
N ASP A 668 -44.40 -8.17 2.84
CA ASP A 668 -45.57 -7.62 2.15
C ASP A 668 -45.53 -7.95 0.65
N PRO A 669 -45.80 -9.22 0.27
CA PRO A 669 -45.73 -9.67 -1.12
C PRO A 669 -46.80 -9.02 -2.02
N GLU A 670 -47.91 -8.58 -1.43
CA GLU A 670 -49.05 -7.95 -2.12
C GLU A 670 -49.00 -6.42 -2.05
N GLU A 671 -47.99 -5.86 -1.39
CA GLU A 671 -47.76 -4.42 -1.23
C GLU A 671 -48.94 -3.65 -0.62
N LYS A 672 -49.69 -4.31 0.26
CA LYS A 672 -50.92 -3.79 0.86
C LYS A 672 -50.70 -3.04 2.16
N GLY A 673 -49.48 -3.05 2.72
CA GLY A 673 -49.22 -2.51 4.05
C GLY A 673 -49.55 -1.02 4.21
N LEU A 674 -49.40 -0.20 3.17
CA LEU A 674 -49.83 1.20 3.21
C LEU A 674 -51.36 1.34 3.20
N ALA A 675 -52.04 0.54 2.38
CA ALA A 675 -53.51 0.55 2.28
C ALA A 675 -54.16 0.03 3.58
N GLU A 676 -53.52 -0.95 4.23
CA GLU A 676 -53.90 -1.50 5.53
C GLU A 676 -53.32 -0.70 6.71
N ASN A 677 -52.68 0.43 6.46
CA ASN A 677 -52.17 1.37 7.48
C ASN A 677 -51.15 0.77 8.48
N TRP A 678 -50.29 -0.15 8.05
CA TRP A 678 -49.30 -0.82 8.90
C TRP A 678 -48.25 0.12 9.52
N GLN A 679 -48.12 1.35 9.00
CA GLN A 679 -47.26 2.39 9.58
C GLN A 679 -47.80 2.98 10.89
N ALA A 680 -49.11 2.91 11.16
CA ALA A 680 -49.73 3.56 12.31
C ALA A 680 -49.29 2.93 13.64
N ALA A 681 -49.19 3.74 14.70
CA ALA A 681 -48.64 3.30 15.99
C ALA A 681 -49.44 2.13 16.62
N ASP A 682 -50.74 2.08 16.38
CA ASP A 682 -51.71 1.11 16.88
C ASP A 682 -52.01 -0.02 15.87
N ALA A 683 -51.33 -0.04 14.71
CA ALA A 683 -51.57 -1.05 13.68
C ALA A 683 -51.33 -2.47 14.19
N ASP A 684 -52.20 -3.40 13.79
CA ASP A 684 -52.05 -4.82 14.07
C ASP A 684 -50.88 -5.44 13.26
N TRP A 685 -50.00 -6.12 13.98
CA TRP A 685 -48.80 -6.77 13.46
C TRP A 685 -48.89 -8.30 13.50
N GLN A 686 -50.11 -8.83 13.46
CA GLN A 686 -50.33 -10.26 13.28
C GLN A 686 -49.55 -10.81 12.08
N GLY A 687 -48.84 -11.92 12.30
CA GLY A 687 -47.99 -12.56 11.29
C GLY A 687 -46.59 -11.94 11.16
N ALA A 688 -46.22 -10.95 11.99
CA ALA A 688 -44.84 -10.48 12.07
C ALA A 688 -43.94 -11.49 12.80
N GLU A 689 -42.68 -11.53 12.39
CA GLU A 689 -41.66 -12.43 12.92
C GLU A 689 -40.50 -11.65 13.55
N SER A 690 -39.83 -12.22 14.54
CA SER A 690 -38.63 -11.60 15.12
C SER A 690 -37.50 -11.51 14.08
N ILE A 691 -36.81 -10.37 14.06
CA ILE A 691 -35.66 -10.11 13.20
C ILE A 691 -34.60 -9.26 13.93
N GLY A 692 -33.34 -9.41 13.54
CA GLY A 692 -32.25 -8.50 13.92
C GLY A 692 -32.04 -7.38 12.90
N THR A 693 -31.28 -6.37 13.31
CA THR A 693 -30.80 -5.29 12.42
C THR A 693 -29.29 -5.35 12.24
N ASP A 694 -28.71 -6.54 12.08
CA ASP A 694 -27.27 -6.77 12.00
C ASP A 694 -26.87 -7.66 10.80
N SER A 695 -27.85 -8.05 9.99
CA SER A 695 -27.68 -8.85 8.78
C SER A 695 -28.80 -8.58 7.78
N HIS A 696 -28.60 -8.91 6.51
CA HIS A 696 -29.64 -8.85 5.48
C HIS A 696 -30.78 -9.82 5.80
N TRP A 697 -32.05 -9.46 5.53
CA TRP A 697 -33.20 -10.28 5.95
C TRP A 697 -33.16 -11.69 5.36
N GLU A 698 -32.54 -11.89 4.19
CA GLU A 698 -32.45 -13.19 3.52
C GLU A 698 -31.57 -14.18 4.30
N LYS A 699 -30.68 -13.66 5.14
CA LYS A 699 -29.73 -14.45 5.94
C LYS A 699 -30.22 -14.68 7.36
N GLN A 700 -31.40 -14.17 7.71
CA GLN A 700 -31.97 -14.24 9.05
C GLN A 700 -33.11 -15.27 9.10
N PRO A 701 -33.46 -15.78 10.30
CA PRO A 701 -34.47 -16.84 10.43
C PRO A 701 -35.81 -16.54 9.73
N ALA A 702 -36.29 -15.30 9.77
CA ALA A 702 -37.52 -14.90 9.09
C ALA A 702 -37.41 -15.05 7.55
N GLY A 703 -36.31 -14.57 6.95
CA GLY A 703 -36.10 -14.73 5.50
C GLY A 703 -35.80 -16.16 5.08
N GLN A 704 -35.13 -16.94 5.92
CA GLN A 704 -34.90 -18.37 5.69
C GLN A 704 -36.23 -19.14 5.68
N ARG A 705 -37.11 -18.91 6.66
CA ARG A 705 -38.46 -19.50 6.67
C ARG A 705 -39.31 -19.07 5.49
N TRP A 706 -39.20 -17.81 5.07
CA TRP A 706 -39.85 -17.37 3.84
C TRP A 706 -39.38 -18.20 2.64
N LYS A 707 -38.06 -18.36 2.48
CA LYS A 707 -37.47 -19.14 1.40
C LYS A 707 -37.92 -20.60 1.42
N GLU A 708 -37.90 -21.23 2.60
CA GLU A 708 -38.38 -22.60 2.78
C GLU A 708 -39.83 -22.76 2.33
N LYS A 709 -40.69 -21.78 2.66
CA LYS A 709 -42.11 -21.81 2.30
C LYS A 709 -42.39 -21.52 0.83
N HIS A 710 -41.62 -20.66 0.17
CA HIS A 710 -41.93 -20.16 -1.18
C HIS A 710 -40.94 -20.61 -2.26
N GLY A 711 -39.88 -21.34 -1.91
CA GLY A 711 -38.86 -21.84 -2.84
C GLY A 711 -37.82 -20.80 -3.28
N SER A 712 -37.95 -19.53 -2.87
CA SER A 712 -37.00 -18.46 -3.23
C SER A 712 -36.92 -17.38 -2.15
N ASP A 713 -35.78 -16.67 -2.09
CA ASP A 713 -35.60 -15.54 -1.16
C ASP A 713 -36.65 -14.44 -1.43
N PHE A 714 -37.17 -13.81 -0.37
CA PHE A 714 -38.12 -12.70 -0.54
C PHE A 714 -37.45 -11.49 -1.20
N LYS A 715 -38.11 -10.97 -2.25
CA LYS A 715 -37.75 -9.73 -2.95
C LYS A 715 -39.01 -8.90 -3.09
N GLY A 716 -38.99 -7.67 -2.59
CA GLY A 716 -40.19 -6.84 -2.50
C GLY A 716 -40.15 -5.90 -1.30
N VAL A 717 -41.31 -5.71 -0.68
CA VAL A 717 -41.53 -4.78 0.43
C VAL A 717 -41.55 -5.54 1.75
N GLY A 718 -40.69 -5.13 2.68
CA GLY A 718 -40.67 -5.63 4.06
C GLY A 718 -40.87 -4.48 5.04
N TRP A 719 -41.69 -4.71 6.06
CA TRP A 719 -41.95 -3.74 7.11
C TRP A 719 -41.23 -4.16 8.38
N TYR A 720 -40.35 -3.31 8.89
CA TYR A 720 -39.71 -3.45 10.18
C TYR A 720 -40.45 -2.64 11.24
N ARG A 721 -40.59 -3.15 12.46
CA ARG A 721 -41.11 -2.39 13.61
C ARG A 721 -40.32 -2.68 14.87
N VAL A 722 -40.13 -1.64 15.67
CA VAL A 722 -39.61 -1.74 17.03
C VAL A 722 -40.39 -0.82 17.96
N MET A 723 -40.60 -1.28 19.18
CA MET A 723 -41.12 -0.47 20.27
C MET A 723 -39.99 -0.10 21.22
N PHE A 724 -39.94 1.16 21.66
CA PHE A 724 -38.89 1.61 22.55
C PHE A 724 -39.31 2.79 23.43
N ASP A 725 -38.68 2.86 24.60
CA ASP A 725 -38.77 4.00 25.51
C ASP A 725 -37.60 4.96 25.30
N ALA A 726 -37.83 6.25 25.51
CA ALA A 726 -36.83 7.31 25.35
C ALA A 726 -36.76 8.16 26.62
N GLU A 727 -35.59 8.16 27.26
CA GLU A 727 -35.32 9.03 28.39
C GLU A 727 -35.20 10.49 27.93
N ASN A 728 -35.72 11.42 28.72
CA ASN A 728 -35.71 12.87 28.43
C ASN A 728 -36.15 13.19 26.99
N PRO A 729 -37.39 12.87 26.59
CA PRO A 729 -37.86 13.05 25.21
C PRO A 729 -37.88 14.51 24.73
N ALA A 730 -37.79 15.47 25.66
CA ALA A 730 -37.64 16.89 25.37
C ALA A 730 -36.25 17.27 24.82
N GLU A 731 -35.22 16.45 25.06
CA GLU A 731 -33.89 16.69 24.51
C GLU A 731 -33.84 16.27 23.03
N PRO A 732 -33.18 17.05 22.15
CA PRO A 732 -33.01 16.69 20.76
C PRO A 732 -32.33 15.31 20.59
N ARG A 733 -32.98 14.40 19.84
CA ARG A 733 -32.46 13.05 19.54
C ARG A 733 -32.36 12.81 18.03
N ASP A 734 -31.44 11.94 17.64
CA ASP A 734 -31.36 11.39 16.29
C ASP A 734 -31.62 9.89 16.31
N LEU A 735 -32.41 9.40 15.36
CA LEU A 735 -32.40 7.98 14.99
C LEU A 735 -31.21 7.75 14.08
N VAL A 736 -30.27 6.90 14.49
CA VAL A 736 -29.05 6.63 13.74
C VAL A 736 -29.09 5.21 13.22
N PHE A 737 -29.17 5.07 11.91
CA PHE A 737 -29.15 3.78 11.23
C PHE A 737 -27.72 3.48 10.80
N GLY A 738 -27.22 2.31 11.21
CA GLY A 738 -25.91 1.82 10.76
C GLY A 738 -25.85 1.66 9.25
N SER A 739 -26.94 1.19 8.62
CA SER A 739 -27.24 1.27 7.19
C SER A 739 -28.56 0.53 6.87
N VAL A 740 -29.13 0.81 5.70
CA VAL A 740 -30.24 0.07 5.09
C VAL A 740 -29.86 -0.27 3.65
N ASP A 741 -30.08 -1.52 3.25
CA ASP A 741 -29.85 -2.00 1.90
C ASP A 741 -31.19 -2.09 1.14
N GLY A 742 -31.50 -1.05 0.38
CA GLY A 742 -32.81 -0.84 -0.26
C GLY A 742 -33.30 0.59 -0.07
N SER A 743 -34.41 0.94 -0.73
CA SER A 743 -35.12 2.18 -0.43
C SER A 743 -35.88 2.02 0.88
N ALA A 744 -36.01 3.10 1.65
CA ALA A 744 -36.66 3.05 2.96
C ALA A 744 -37.53 4.27 3.26
N VAL A 745 -38.66 4.05 3.92
CA VAL A 745 -39.52 5.11 4.45
C VAL A 745 -39.71 4.89 5.95
N PHE A 746 -39.53 5.96 6.72
CA PHE A 746 -39.42 5.90 8.18
C PHE A 746 -40.63 6.60 8.80
N TYR A 747 -41.30 5.90 9.71
CA TYR A 747 -42.46 6.39 10.46
C TYR A 747 -42.18 6.28 11.95
N LEU A 748 -42.36 7.38 12.68
CA LEU A 748 -42.30 7.39 14.14
C LEU A 748 -43.68 7.75 14.68
N ASN A 749 -44.21 6.88 15.52
CA ASN A 749 -45.55 7.04 16.11
C ASN A 749 -46.66 7.25 15.05
N GLY A 750 -46.52 6.62 13.88
CA GLY A 750 -47.44 6.74 12.75
C GLY A 750 -47.14 7.88 11.78
N GLU A 751 -46.32 8.86 12.18
CA GLU A 751 -45.97 10.00 11.33
C GLU A 751 -44.73 9.70 10.48
N LYS A 752 -44.81 9.98 9.17
CA LYS A 752 -43.66 9.87 8.28
C LYS A 752 -42.63 10.95 8.63
N ILE A 753 -41.44 10.53 9.06
CA ILE A 753 -40.37 11.45 9.47
C ILE A 753 -39.25 11.59 8.44
N TRP A 754 -39.09 10.59 7.55
CA TRP A 754 -38.02 10.60 6.54
C TRP A 754 -38.30 9.61 5.42
N GLU A 755 -37.68 9.82 4.26
CA GLU A 755 -37.55 8.83 3.19
C GLU A 755 -36.13 8.81 2.60
N ARG A 756 -35.66 7.61 2.24
CA ARG A 756 -34.34 7.37 1.69
C ARG A 756 -34.46 6.48 0.46
N PRO A 757 -34.52 7.05 -0.76
CA PRO A 757 -34.51 6.26 -1.98
C PRO A 757 -33.16 5.52 -2.15
N PHE A 758 -33.15 4.51 -3.01
CA PHE A 758 -31.94 3.79 -3.42
C PHE A 758 -31.81 3.83 -4.95
N PRO A 759 -30.67 4.28 -5.52
CA PRO A 759 -29.52 4.88 -4.83
C PRO A 759 -29.86 6.22 -4.18
N TYR A 760 -29.29 6.52 -3.00
CA TYR A 760 -29.52 7.79 -2.33
C TYR A 760 -28.63 8.89 -2.90
N LYS A 761 -29.22 9.98 -3.40
CA LYS A 761 -28.51 11.11 -4.05
C LYS A 761 -27.56 10.67 -5.18
N GLY A 762 -27.95 9.64 -5.93
CA GLY A 762 -27.16 9.10 -7.05
C GLY A 762 -26.01 8.16 -6.64
N ASP A 763 -25.78 7.94 -5.35
CA ASP A 763 -24.72 7.06 -4.87
C ASP A 763 -25.18 5.59 -4.74
N THR A 764 -24.66 4.74 -5.62
CA THR A 764 -24.95 3.30 -5.66
C THR A 764 -24.32 2.52 -4.49
N ASN A 765 -23.40 3.12 -3.73
CA ASN A 765 -22.84 2.55 -2.49
C ASN A 765 -23.54 3.05 -1.23
N SER A 766 -24.59 3.86 -1.35
CA SER A 766 -25.34 4.41 -0.22
C SER A 766 -25.86 3.35 0.76
N TRP A 767 -26.07 2.11 0.32
CA TRP A 767 -26.42 0.98 1.18
C TRP A 767 -25.32 0.56 2.18
N ARG A 768 -24.12 1.15 2.12
CA ARG A 768 -22.99 0.89 3.04
C ARG A 768 -22.81 1.96 4.11
N TYR A 769 -23.44 3.11 3.95
CA TYR A 769 -23.19 4.29 4.79
C TYR A 769 -24.27 4.44 5.87
N SER A 770 -23.82 4.75 7.08
CA SER A 770 -24.69 5.14 8.17
C SER A 770 -25.36 6.48 7.86
N PHE A 771 -26.50 6.75 8.48
CA PHE A 771 -27.20 8.03 8.36
C PHE A 771 -28.00 8.34 9.62
N LYS A 772 -28.26 9.62 9.82
CA LYS A 772 -29.03 10.14 10.96
C LYS A 772 -30.34 10.72 10.47
N ILE A 773 -31.41 10.45 11.21
CA ILE A 773 -32.73 11.05 11.04
C ILE A 773 -32.99 11.88 12.30
N PRO A 774 -32.98 13.22 12.20
CA PRO A 774 -33.40 14.09 13.28
C PRO A 774 -34.84 13.76 13.67
N VAL A 775 -35.05 13.37 14.92
CA VAL A 775 -36.40 13.18 15.46
C VAL A 775 -37.10 14.55 15.54
N PRO A 776 -38.31 14.70 14.97
CA PRO A 776 -39.10 15.93 15.09
C PRO A 776 -39.39 16.30 16.54
N GLU A 777 -39.43 17.60 16.84
CA GLU A 777 -39.78 18.08 18.18
C GLU A 777 -41.18 17.58 18.59
N LYS A 778 -41.32 17.18 19.86
CA LYS A 778 -42.57 16.68 20.48
C LYS A 778 -43.12 15.35 19.94
N LEU A 779 -42.54 14.77 18.88
CA LEU A 779 -42.99 13.47 18.36
C LEU A 779 -42.49 12.29 19.21
N LEU A 780 -41.36 12.47 19.91
CA LEU A 780 -40.81 11.47 20.82
C LEU A 780 -41.54 11.50 22.18
N LYS A 781 -41.96 10.33 22.66
CA LYS A 781 -42.62 10.13 23.95
C LYS A 781 -41.65 9.50 24.95
N GLU A 782 -41.94 9.60 26.23
CA GLU A 782 -41.12 8.92 27.26
C GLU A 782 -41.21 7.40 27.12
N LYS A 783 -42.42 6.88 26.89
CA LYS A 783 -42.69 5.44 26.74
C LYS A 783 -43.52 5.12 25.51
N GLY A 784 -43.38 3.89 25.02
CA GLY A 784 -44.25 3.33 23.99
C GLY A 784 -44.10 4.00 22.62
N ASN A 785 -42.90 4.43 22.26
CA ASN A 785 -42.65 4.89 20.89
C ASN A 785 -42.64 3.70 19.95
N VAL A 786 -43.20 3.88 18.75
CA VAL A 786 -43.23 2.88 17.69
C VAL A 786 -42.49 3.43 16.49
N LEU A 787 -41.36 2.81 16.13
CA LEU A 787 -40.66 3.09 14.88
C LEU A 787 -41.02 2.00 13.88
N THR A 788 -41.65 2.38 12.79
CA THR A 788 -41.97 1.50 11.66
C THR A 788 -41.16 1.93 10.44
N VAL A 789 -40.51 0.99 9.76
CA VAL A 789 -39.68 1.25 8.58
C VAL A 789 -40.11 0.34 7.44
N ARG A 790 -40.62 0.94 6.36
CA ARG A 790 -40.89 0.23 5.11
C ARG A 790 -39.58 0.17 4.33
N VAL A 791 -39.06 -1.02 4.04
CA VAL A 791 -37.86 -1.24 3.23
C VAL A 791 -38.23 -1.98 1.96
N GLU A 792 -37.73 -1.52 0.82
CA GLU A 792 -38.01 -2.14 -0.48
C GLU A 792 -36.73 -2.37 -1.27
N LYS A 793 -36.58 -3.60 -1.77
CA LYS A 793 -35.58 -3.94 -2.79
C LYS A 793 -36.00 -5.21 -3.52
N ARG A 794 -35.90 -5.16 -4.85
CA ARG A 794 -36.35 -6.24 -5.73
C ARG A 794 -35.19 -7.08 -6.31
N VAL A 795 -33.94 -6.68 -6.05
CA VAL A 795 -32.74 -7.33 -6.58
C VAL A 795 -31.65 -7.35 -5.52
N GLY A 796 -30.91 -8.46 -5.41
CA GLY A 796 -29.81 -8.61 -4.44
C GLY A 796 -30.29 -8.73 -2.99
N LEU A 797 -29.37 -8.66 -2.03
CA LEU A 797 -29.69 -8.71 -0.59
C LEU A 797 -30.40 -7.43 -0.13
N CYS A 798 -31.23 -7.51 0.92
CA CYS A 798 -32.05 -6.39 1.37
C CYS A 798 -32.19 -6.33 2.90
N GLY A 799 -32.61 -5.17 3.41
CA GLY A 799 -33.07 -5.00 4.78
C GLY A 799 -32.25 -3.99 5.58
N ILE A 800 -32.66 -3.78 6.84
CA ILE A 800 -31.85 -3.07 7.83
C ILE A 800 -30.76 -4.04 8.29
N TRP A 801 -29.56 -3.89 7.75
CA TRP A 801 -28.48 -4.87 7.94
C TRP A 801 -27.39 -4.41 8.91
N ARG A 802 -27.58 -3.24 9.56
CA ARG A 802 -26.69 -2.72 10.60
C ARG A 802 -27.45 -2.00 11.71
N PRO A 803 -26.92 -2.02 12.95
CA PRO A 803 -27.70 -1.65 14.14
C PRO A 803 -28.30 -0.25 14.09
N VAL A 804 -29.45 -0.10 14.73
CA VAL A 804 -30.18 1.18 14.83
C VAL A 804 -30.09 1.69 16.27
N PHE A 805 -29.88 2.99 16.42
CA PHE A 805 -29.72 3.65 17.72
C PHE A 805 -30.65 4.86 17.85
N LEU A 806 -31.08 5.14 19.07
CA LEU A 806 -31.53 6.46 19.50
C LEU A 806 -30.35 7.16 20.19
N ALA A 807 -29.83 8.23 19.60
CA ALA A 807 -28.67 8.95 20.09
C ALA A 807 -29.02 10.38 20.52
N PRO A 808 -28.35 10.96 21.53
CA PRO A 808 -28.38 12.40 21.76
C PRO A 808 -27.92 13.16 20.49
N ARG A 809 -28.65 14.20 20.10
CA ARG A 809 -28.24 15.09 19.00
C ARG A 809 -27.19 16.07 19.54
N LYS A 810 -25.92 15.89 19.17
CA LYS A 810 -24.89 16.91 19.44
C LYS A 810 -25.32 18.21 18.77
N LYS A 811 -25.45 19.30 19.55
CA LYS A 811 -25.44 20.66 18.95
C LYS A 811 -24.16 20.76 18.13
N ALA A 812 -24.27 21.20 16.88
CA ALA A 812 -23.08 21.48 16.08
C ALA A 812 -22.17 22.38 16.92
N ALA A 813 -20.92 21.97 17.14
CA ALA A 813 -19.91 22.88 17.65
C ALA A 813 -19.90 24.06 16.67
N GLY A 814 -20.14 25.27 17.16
CA GLY A 814 -20.13 26.48 16.34
C GLY A 814 -18.87 26.46 15.49
N LYS A 815 -19.06 26.43 14.17
CA LYS A 815 -17.96 26.61 13.22
C LYS A 815 -17.60 28.07 13.15
#